data_AF-A0A8J6AXS5-F1
#
_entry.id   AF-A0A8J6AXS5-F1
#
_cell.length_a   1.000
_cell.length_b   1.000
_cell.length_c   1.000
_cell.angle_alpha   90.00
_cell.angle_beta   90.00
_cell.angle_gamma   90.00
#
_symmetry.space_group_name_H-M   'P 1'
#
loop_
_entity.id
_entity.type
_entity.pdbx_description
1 polymer ?
#
loop_
_entity_poly.entity_id
_entity_poly.type
_entity_poly.pdbx_seq_one_letter_code
_entity_poly.pdbx_strand_id
1 'polypeptide(L)'
;MNAPEARMNNDEVQVTINGRSFAVPKAYSILEAARANNIFIPTLCAHPRLKPIGRCKACVVDMEDGNLAMACSTKVADGMSLRTDTPRVKAKAAAVFRELKAKTMPAPPVRRLDRSEFENTFDAVTACDVDTNGMITIDPSMCVDCGRCEAACSKMQEMGILESTGSGVRPHGGLRLDETRCIGCGQCSSFCPVGAISEVSHIERLYAAIAEGKTIVAQTAPAVRVAIGEECGVAAGEVSTGKMVAALKALGCNYVVDTDFAADLTIMEEGTELIGRMQKKWAATPEQAEKMGPMFTSCCPAWINNIEIRFPEYLDNLSTARSPMMMMGSVVKTYFAKKMGINPADIFHFAVMPCTAKKGEIDRMQMVTGGMKVVDAVLTTRELGKLIRKHHIDFPALPNQEFDSPIGASTGAGRLFGTTGGVMEAALRTAYEVLAGKGISTLSYTPVRGLAGIKEASVEIPLKDGPTKTLRIAIASGIANANVMMCDIQAGKRSYDFVEVMACQGGCIGGGGQPKSLDPKIIEKRQSAIYSDDERATQRKSHENPEIMAIYKEFFGEPNSHKAHELLHTTYSDRSKLVRGPDGEIVEAPDAGDVCSADAVPMLIVFATQTGTSKEVAYRLANEAKTKDIEFAPRVVAVDKIKPNEIAKSELVVYITSTFGNGEHPDSAAAFWEWLSDSSLADDTFTGTQFAVMGLGSKAYPLFCKAAEEVHDRMAELGGVALCPFGKGDESHPEKYEDGYGNWTEALWEGLGAQDAGAVPTIPEPKYAVLVTASMQNPPPPPPDCQWTTVNANKLLTDPKMDRASHHFEFSLDNTSLSYSTGYHMAIVPRNLDNTVDNWLHINKLNGDMCVTVRGTGNNMAPAGLDRSLTIREIFTQHLDIAGRVTKPFMRAMIPFAQDLKQRERLQYLVSKDGKEDYMEYMNEYVTYGEFLEEFTSARPALEYLVDLIPAIKPRLYSIASSDKMVPHAIQLTVGIVDWVTPKGKKCGGLTTTWLKDINVGDRCAAYVKSSPLVPPENPDTPYMMVALGTGIAPFQGFIQYRKMLHDEGIPQNKATLYYGCRRRDEDYLLTPTELQWRDDGIYEEITAFSRESAKKVYVHHRIQQYAKEVFEMLYKNGGNVYYCGTIVGAKSLKESIIGTFVENGVDREEAEALFEQREKEQRYVLEAY
;
A
#
# COMPACT_ATOMS: atom_id res chain seq x y z
N MET A 1 19.23 69.99 -3.09
CA MET A 1 19.65 69.23 -1.89
C MET A 1 18.90 67.92 -1.95
N ASN A 2 19.57 66.85 -2.39
CA ASN A 2 18.95 65.55 -2.59
C ASN A 2 18.72 64.87 -1.24
N ALA A 3 17.54 64.28 -1.09
CA ALA A 3 17.11 63.50 0.05
C ALA A 3 18.02 62.26 0.25
N PRO A 4 18.17 61.76 1.48
CA PRO A 4 19.10 60.68 1.78
C PRO A 4 18.59 59.36 1.19
N GLU A 5 19.45 58.72 0.40
CA GLU A 5 19.28 57.36 -0.08
C GLU A 5 19.05 56.41 1.10
N ALA A 6 17.94 55.67 1.06
CA ALA A 6 17.64 54.61 2.00
C ALA A 6 18.72 53.53 1.88
N ARG A 7 19.52 53.35 2.94
CA ARG A 7 20.47 52.24 3.04
C ARG A 7 19.70 50.93 3.00
N MET A 8 19.84 50.16 1.92
CA MET A 8 19.41 48.77 1.84
C MET A 8 20.11 47.98 2.95
N ASN A 9 19.34 47.21 3.74
CA ASN A 9 19.89 46.19 4.61
C ASN A 9 20.62 45.14 3.75
N ASN A 10 21.76 44.62 4.20
CA ASN A 10 22.61 43.67 3.44
C ASN A 10 21.93 42.33 3.05
N ASP A 11 20.66 42.11 3.45
CA ASP A 11 19.89 40.89 3.22
C ASP A 11 18.67 41.08 2.30
N GLU A 12 18.48 42.27 1.70
CA GLU A 12 17.39 42.55 0.75
C GLU A 12 17.88 42.55 -0.70
N VAL A 13 17.03 42.08 -1.61
CA VAL A 13 17.24 42.08 -3.06
C VAL A 13 16.13 42.84 -3.76
N GLN A 14 16.46 43.51 -4.87
CA GLN A 14 15.48 44.19 -5.72
C GLN A 14 14.93 43.21 -6.75
N VAL A 15 13.61 43.03 -6.74
CA VAL A 15 12.89 42.20 -7.73
C VAL A 15 11.79 42.99 -8.43
N THR A 16 11.62 42.75 -9.72
CA THR A 16 10.55 43.37 -10.51
C THR A 16 9.47 42.32 -10.82
N ILE A 17 8.24 42.56 -10.37
CA ILE A 17 7.09 41.67 -10.61
C ILE A 17 6.00 42.45 -11.32
N ASN A 18 5.60 42.00 -12.51
CA ASN A 18 4.61 42.69 -13.37
C ASN A 18 4.98 44.17 -13.63
N GLY A 19 6.27 44.46 -13.83
CA GLY A 19 6.78 45.82 -14.08
C GLY A 19 6.85 46.73 -12.86
N ARG A 20 6.65 46.22 -11.64
CA ARG A 20 6.82 46.96 -10.38
C ARG A 20 7.99 46.41 -9.58
N SER A 21 8.89 47.28 -9.12
CA SER A 21 10.06 46.89 -8.33
C SER A 21 9.76 46.88 -6.83
N PHE A 22 10.27 45.86 -6.14
CA PHE A 22 10.10 45.64 -4.70
C PHE A 22 11.43 45.24 -4.07
N ALA A 23 11.74 45.83 -2.92
CA ALA A 23 12.78 45.34 -2.03
C ALA A 23 12.20 44.20 -1.18
N VAL A 24 12.79 43.01 -1.23
CA VAL A 24 12.34 41.84 -0.47
C VAL A 24 13.54 41.09 0.12
N PRO A 25 13.36 40.35 1.23
CA PRO A 25 14.43 39.53 1.78
C PRO A 25 14.95 38.50 0.77
N LYS A 26 16.27 38.36 0.64
CA LYS A 26 16.94 37.39 -0.23
C LYS A 26 16.52 35.95 0.05
N ALA A 27 16.11 35.67 1.29
CA ALA A 27 15.64 34.36 1.71
C ALA A 27 14.26 34.00 1.12
N TYR A 28 13.51 34.93 0.52
CA TYR A 28 12.18 34.66 0.00
C TYR A 28 12.22 33.82 -1.28
N SER A 29 11.19 33.00 -1.46
CA SER A 29 10.79 32.50 -2.77
C SER A 29 10.04 33.59 -3.55
N ILE A 30 9.93 33.43 -4.86
CA ILE A 30 9.11 34.31 -5.71
C ILE A 30 7.67 34.38 -5.15
N LEU A 31 7.11 33.25 -4.69
CA LEU A 31 5.77 33.20 -4.12
C LEU A 31 5.65 34.00 -2.81
N GLU A 32 6.66 33.94 -1.94
CA GLU A 32 6.69 34.72 -0.69
C GLU A 32 6.83 36.22 -0.99
N ALA A 33 7.70 36.59 -1.92
CA ALA A 33 7.86 37.97 -2.39
C ALA A 33 6.56 38.52 -3.01
N ALA A 34 5.87 37.72 -3.84
CA ALA A 34 4.58 38.09 -4.41
C ALA A 34 3.51 38.30 -3.32
N ARG A 35 3.41 37.38 -2.35
CA ARG A 35 2.45 37.48 -1.24
C ARG A 35 2.69 38.69 -0.35
N ALA A 36 3.95 38.98 -0.01
CA ALA A 36 4.31 40.15 0.79
C ALA A 36 3.89 41.47 0.12
N ASN A 37 3.77 41.49 -1.21
CA ASN A 37 3.41 42.64 -2.01
C ASN A 37 2.00 42.55 -2.61
N ASN A 38 1.12 41.70 -2.06
CA ASN A 38 -0.27 41.52 -2.49
C ASN A 38 -0.44 41.13 -3.98
N ILE A 39 0.51 40.39 -4.53
CA ILE A 39 0.46 39.85 -5.89
C ILE A 39 -0.04 38.41 -5.84
N PHE A 40 -1.14 38.14 -6.55
CA PHE A 40 -1.74 36.82 -6.58
C PHE A 40 -1.00 35.88 -7.54
N ILE A 41 -0.58 34.73 -7.03
CA ILE A 41 -0.08 33.60 -7.82
C ILE A 41 -0.88 32.36 -7.40
N PRO A 42 -1.49 31.61 -8.33
CA PRO A 42 -2.26 30.43 -7.99
C PRO A 42 -1.36 29.34 -7.40
N THR A 43 -1.80 28.69 -6.32
CA THR A 43 -1.03 27.63 -5.65
C THR A 43 -1.93 26.48 -5.23
N LEU A 44 -1.44 25.23 -5.34
CA LEU A 44 -2.11 24.05 -4.80
C LEU A 44 -1.27 23.26 -3.81
N CYS A 45 -0.08 22.76 -4.16
CA CYS A 45 0.72 21.97 -3.19
C CYS A 45 1.39 22.85 -2.14
N ALA A 46 1.70 24.12 -2.46
CA ALA A 46 2.31 25.05 -1.51
C ALA A 46 1.34 25.44 -0.39
N HIS A 47 1.75 25.31 0.86
CA HIS A 47 1.00 25.69 2.05
C HIS A 47 1.90 26.54 2.97
N PRO A 48 1.45 27.67 3.55
CA PRO A 48 2.34 28.57 4.31
C PRO A 48 3.04 27.92 5.51
N ARG A 49 2.41 26.91 6.11
CA ARG A 49 2.95 26.13 7.24
C ARG A 49 3.72 24.86 6.84
N LEU A 50 3.99 24.64 5.55
CA LEU A 50 4.77 23.50 5.04
C LEU A 50 5.85 23.99 4.06
N LYS A 51 6.99 23.29 4.00
CA LYS A 51 8.02 23.59 3.00
C LYS A 51 7.49 23.28 1.59
N PRO A 52 7.52 24.23 0.63
CA PRO A 52 7.04 23.98 -0.72
C PRO A 52 7.98 23.05 -1.50
N ILE A 53 7.40 22.13 -2.28
CA ILE A 53 8.14 21.16 -3.11
C ILE A 53 7.89 21.31 -4.63
N GLY A 54 7.09 22.29 -5.06
CA GLY A 54 6.83 22.55 -6.48
C GLY A 54 6.01 21.51 -7.24
N ARG A 55 5.58 20.41 -6.60
CA ARG A 55 5.00 19.23 -7.25
C ARG A 55 3.81 19.51 -8.17
N CYS A 56 2.85 20.34 -7.75
CA CYS A 56 1.62 20.56 -8.53
C CYS A 56 1.80 21.42 -9.78
N LYS A 57 2.92 22.14 -9.93
CA LYS A 57 3.18 23.07 -11.04
C LYS A 57 2.16 24.22 -11.26
N ALA A 58 1.23 24.45 -10.33
CA ALA A 58 0.21 25.50 -10.47
C ALA A 58 0.77 26.94 -10.38
N CYS A 59 1.83 27.15 -9.59
CA CYS A 59 2.42 28.47 -9.34
C CYS A 59 3.46 28.90 -10.39
N VAL A 60 3.17 28.62 -11.66
CA VAL A 60 4.05 28.95 -12.78
C VAL A 60 4.12 30.47 -12.99
N VAL A 61 5.31 31.00 -13.26
CA VAL A 61 5.57 32.41 -13.61
C VAL A 61 6.48 32.50 -14.83
N ASP A 62 6.41 33.62 -15.54
CA ASP A 62 7.20 33.92 -16.74
C ASP A 62 8.38 34.82 -16.37
N MET A 63 9.58 34.35 -16.63
CA MET A 63 10.81 35.10 -16.39
C MET A 63 11.12 35.97 -17.63
N GLU A 64 11.84 37.08 -17.46
CA GLU A 64 12.16 37.96 -18.60
C GLU A 64 13.04 37.33 -19.69
N ASP A 65 13.80 36.29 -19.34
CA ASP A 65 14.58 35.49 -20.29
C ASP A 65 13.73 34.54 -21.16
N GLY A 66 12.40 34.54 -20.98
CA GLY A 66 11.43 33.70 -21.69
C GLY A 66 11.22 32.30 -21.09
N ASN A 67 11.94 31.98 -20.01
CA ASN A 67 11.79 30.74 -19.28
C ASN A 67 10.61 30.79 -18.30
N LEU A 68 10.08 29.61 -17.96
CA LEU A 68 9.04 29.48 -16.95
C LEU A 68 9.65 28.92 -15.67
N ALA A 69 9.30 29.52 -14.54
CA ALA A 69 9.76 29.10 -13.23
C ALA A 69 8.59 28.75 -12.31
N MET A 70 8.87 27.99 -11.25
CA MET A 70 7.90 27.67 -10.22
C MET A 70 8.05 28.60 -9.02
N ALA A 71 7.09 29.50 -8.84
CA ALA A 71 7.23 30.58 -7.86
C ALA A 71 7.47 30.08 -6.43
N CYS A 72 6.92 28.92 -6.04
CA CYS A 72 7.05 28.42 -4.68
C CYS A 72 8.41 27.78 -4.36
N SER A 73 9.19 27.38 -5.36
CA SER A 73 10.48 26.69 -5.17
C SER A 73 11.68 27.51 -5.67
N THR A 74 11.45 28.59 -6.41
CA THR A 74 12.51 29.47 -6.89
C THR A 74 12.72 30.62 -5.91
N LYS A 75 13.97 30.79 -5.44
CA LYS A 75 14.37 31.94 -4.60
C LYS A 75 14.46 33.22 -5.43
N VAL A 76 14.18 34.35 -4.80
CA VAL A 76 14.43 35.66 -5.42
C VAL A 76 15.93 35.93 -5.53
N ALA A 77 16.33 36.68 -6.56
CA ALA A 77 17.69 37.16 -6.74
C ALA A 77 17.65 38.65 -7.08
N ASP A 78 18.74 39.36 -6.79
CA ASP A 78 18.84 40.78 -7.11
C ASP A 78 18.78 41.01 -8.63
N GLY A 79 18.00 42.01 -9.04
CA GLY A 79 17.71 42.30 -10.44
C GLY A 79 16.73 41.32 -11.13
N MET A 80 16.17 40.35 -10.41
CA MET A 80 15.23 39.38 -10.98
C MET A 80 13.94 40.05 -11.44
N SER A 81 13.54 39.85 -12.70
CA SER A 81 12.29 40.36 -13.26
C SER A 81 11.41 39.24 -13.82
N LEU A 82 10.11 39.29 -13.50
CA LEU A 82 9.14 38.26 -13.84
C LEU A 82 7.70 38.80 -14.02
N ARG A 83 6.87 38.03 -14.73
CA ARG A 83 5.46 38.30 -14.99
C ARG A 83 4.61 37.11 -14.53
N THR A 84 3.48 37.43 -13.88
CA THR A 84 2.59 36.43 -13.25
C THR A 84 1.26 36.25 -14.00
N ASP A 85 0.98 37.08 -15.00
CA ASP A 85 -0.34 37.22 -15.62
C ASP A 85 -0.34 37.13 -17.15
N THR A 86 0.77 36.67 -17.76
CA THR A 86 0.88 36.48 -19.21
C THR A 86 -0.11 35.41 -19.72
N PRO A 87 -0.54 35.47 -20.99
CA PRO A 87 -1.44 34.46 -21.57
C PRO A 87 -0.91 33.03 -21.42
N ARG A 88 0.41 32.83 -21.60
CA ARG A 88 1.08 31.53 -21.45
C ARG A 88 1.03 31.02 -20.00
N VAL A 89 1.27 31.89 -19.01
CA VAL A 89 1.18 31.54 -17.59
C VAL A 89 -0.24 31.16 -17.21
N LYS A 90 -1.23 31.98 -17.61
CA LYS A 90 -2.66 31.71 -17.36
C LYS A 90 -3.10 30.38 -17.99
N ALA A 91 -2.71 30.12 -19.23
CA ALA A 91 -3.04 28.87 -19.92
C ALA A 91 -2.44 27.64 -19.22
N LYS A 92 -1.17 27.70 -18.80
CA LYS A 92 -0.53 26.60 -18.07
C LYS A 92 -1.14 26.35 -16.70
N ALA A 93 -1.37 27.41 -15.91
CA ALA A 93 -2.01 27.28 -14.62
C ALA A 93 -3.43 26.69 -14.75
N ALA A 94 -4.20 27.15 -15.74
CA ALA A 94 -5.54 26.62 -16.02
C ALA A 94 -5.53 25.16 -16.45
N ALA A 95 -4.55 24.74 -17.28
CA ALA A 95 -4.38 23.36 -17.70
C ALA A 95 -4.14 22.42 -16.51
N VAL A 96 -3.27 22.82 -15.57
CA VAL A 96 -3.01 22.08 -14.33
C VAL A 96 -4.31 21.85 -13.54
N PHE A 97 -5.09 22.91 -13.29
CA PHE A 97 -6.34 22.75 -12.55
C PHE A 97 -7.40 21.94 -13.29
N ARG A 98 -7.42 21.98 -14.63
CA ARG A 98 -8.33 21.17 -15.45
C ARG A 98 -8.00 19.69 -15.35
N GLU A 99 -6.71 19.33 -15.42
CA GLU A 99 -6.25 17.95 -15.26
C GLU A 99 -6.59 17.40 -13.86
N LEU A 100 -6.35 18.20 -12.82
CA LEU A 100 -6.65 17.80 -11.44
C LEU A 100 -8.15 17.63 -11.19
N LYS A 101 -8.99 18.47 -11.81
CA LYS A 101 -10.45 18.33 -11.74
C LYS A 101 -10.93 17.06 -12.43
N ALA A 102 -10.32 16.68 -13.56
CA ALA A 102 -10.65 15.43 -14.26
C ALA A 102 -10.32 14.17 -13.44
N LYS A 103 -9.27 14.22 -12.60
CA LYS A 103 -8.86 13.10 -11.74
C LYS A 103 -9.77 12.85 -10.53
N THR A 104 -10.64 13.79 -10.17
CA THR A 104 -11.38 13.77 -8.90
C THR A 104 -12.90 13.70 -9.07
N MET A 105 -13.42 13.25 -10.23
CA MET A 105 -14.87 13.18 -10.46
C MET A 105 -15.50 11.82 -10.04
N PRO A 106 -16.70 11.84 -9.41
CA PRO A 106 -17.52 13.02 -9.14
C PRO A 106 -16.91 13.87 -8.02
N ALA A 107 -16.88 15.18 -8.25
CA ALA A 107 -16.04 16.11 -7.49
C ALA A 107 -16.30 16.01 -5.97
N PRO A 108 -15.27 15.93 -5.10
CA PRO A 108 -15.44 16.43 -3.76
C PRO A 108 -15.83 17.91 -3.83
N PRO A 109 -16.53 18.46 -2.82
CA PRO A 109 -16.69 19.90 -2.70
C PRO A 109 -15.29 20.53 -2.56
N VAL A 110 -14.70 20.89 -3.70
CA VAL A 110 -13.51 21.73 -3.75
C VAL A 110 -13.96 23.05 -3.14
N ARG A 111 -13.52 23.33 -1.90
CA ARG A 111 -13.60 24.65 -1.29
C ARG A 111 -12.81 25.63 -2.18
N ARG A 112 -13.43 26.13 -3.24
CA ARG A 112 -13.02 27.37 -3.88
C ARG A 112 -13.47 28.49 -2.97
N LEU A 113 -12.50 29.31 -2.58
CA LEU A 113 -12.73 30.71 -2.26
C LEU A 113 -13.56 31.31 -3.40
N ASP A 114 -14.59 32.06 -2.99
CA ASP A 114 -15.61 32.75 -3.79
C ASP A 114 -16.91 31.97 -4.09
N ARG A 115 -18.02 32.68 -3.85
CA ARG A 115 -19.41 32.29 -3.70
C ARG A 115 -20.06 31.82 -5.02
N SER A 116 -21.20 31.14 -4.81
CA SER A 116 -22.36 30.91 -5.67
C SER A 116 -22.40 29.62 -6.50
N GLU A 117 -23.43 28.83 -6.17
CA GLU A 117 -24.14 27.81 -6.95
C GLU A 117 -23.45 26.47 -7.21
N PHE A 118 -23.94 25.40 -6.58
CA PHE A 118 -24.80 24.37 -7.20
C PHE A 118 -25.01 23.18 -6.21
N GLU A 119 -26.27 22.80 -6.05
CA GLU A 119 -26.76 21.61 -5.34
C GLU A 119 -26.87 20.40 -6.29
N ASN A 120 -26.81 19.21 -5.67
CA ASN A 120 -27.32 17.90 -6.09
C ASN A 120 -26.78 17.23 -7.36
N THR A 121 -26.08 16.10 -7.18
CA THR A 121 -26.47 14.74 -7.67
C THR A 121 -25.45 13.71 -7.17
N PHE A 122 -25.91 12.70 -6.42
CA PHE A 122 -25.15 11.49 -6.10
C PHE A 122 -25.61 10.40 -7.07
N ASP A 123 -24.70 9.97 -7.96
CA ASP A 123 -24.86 8.75 -8.75
C ASP A 123 -23.64 7.84 -8.53
N ALA A 124 -23.91 6.54 -8.59
CA ALA A 124 -23.09 5.42 -8.14
C ALA A 124 -21.59 5.51 -8.54
N VAL A 125 -20.72 5.51 -7.52
CA VAL A 125 -19.26 5.40 -7.68
C VAL A 125 -18.86 3.95 -7.48
N THR A 126 -18.13 3.40 -8.46
CA THR A 126 -17.37 2.15 -8.38
C THR A 126 -16.61 2.06 -7.06
N ALA A 127 -16.77 0.95 -6.33
CA ALA A 127 -16.16 0.75 -5.01
C ALA A 127 -14.64 1.02 -5.03
N CYS A 128 -14.22 2.11 -4.37
CA CYS A 128 -12.82 2.42 -4.11
C CYS A 128 -12.52 2.02 -2.66
N ASP A 129 -11.41 1.30 -2.42
CA ASP A 129 -11.00 0.88 -1.07
C ASP A 129 -10.56 2.10 -0.24
N VAL A 130 -11.47 2.60 0.60
CA VAL A 130 -11.21 3.69 1.55
C VAL A 130 -10.50 3.12 2.78
N ASP A 131 -9.27 3.57 3.03
CA ASP A 131 -8.46 3.15 4.16
C ASP A 131 -8.81 3.96 5.42
N THR A 132 -8.80 3.35 6.61
CA THR A 132 -9.14 4.02 7.87
C THR A 132 -8.55 3.33 9.08
N ASN A 133 -8.31 4.11 10.15
CA ASN A 133 -8.00 3.60 11.48
C ASN A 133 -9.06 3.98 12.54
N GLY A 134 -10.27 4.31 12.11
CA GLY A 134 -11.36 4.77 12.98
C GLY A 134 -11.26 6.23 13.44
N MET A 135 -10.13 6.91 13.20
CA MET A 135 -9.94 8.35 13.53
C MET A 135 -9.89 9.22 12.28
N ILE A 136 -9.21 8.75 11.25
CA ILE A 136 -9.12 9.38 9.92
C ILE A 136 -9.41 8.35 8.82
N THR A 137 -9.78 8.84 7.64
CA THR A 137 -9.94 8.06 6.40
C THR A 137 -9.02 8.58 5.30
N ILE A 138 -8.59 7.70 4.40
CA ILE A 138 -7.92 8.03 3.13
C ILE A 138 -8.80 7.49 2.00
N ASP A 139 -9.34 8.40 1.20
CA ASP A 139 -10.03 8.08 -0.04
C ASP A 139 -9.10 8.42 -1.22
N PRO A 140 -8.50 7.40 -1.86
CA PRO A 140 -7.55 7.63 -2.95
C PRO A 140 -8.23 8.20 -4.21
N SER A 141 -9.53 7.99 -4.40
CA SER A 141 -10.28 8.54 -5.55
C SER A 141 -10.36 10.07 -5.53
N MET A 142 -10.30 10.66 -4.33
CA MET A 142 -10.28 12.11 -4.16
C MET A 142 -8.85 12.69 -4.20
N CYS A 143 -7.80 11.85 -4.24
CA CYS A 143 -6.43 12.31 -4.09
C CYS A 143 -5.88 12.96 -5.36
N VAL A 144 -5.18 14.08 -5.18
CA VAL A 144 -4.52 14.84 -6.27
C VAL A 144 -2.99 14.78 -6.19
N ASP A 145 -2.46 13.84 -5.42
CA ASP A 145 -1.04 13.60 -5.15
C ASP A 145 -0.22 14.88 -4.84
N CYS A 146 -0.82 15.82 -4.09
CA CYS A 146 -0.19 17.12 -3.83
C CYS A 146 0.97 17.06 -2.80
N GLY A 147 1.14 15.94 -2.10
CA GLY A 147 2.19 15.72 -1.10
C GLY A 147 2.03 16.48 0.24
N ARG A 148 0.97 17.27 0.43
CA ARG A 148 0.78 18.05 1.68
C ARG A 148 0.59 17.18 2.92
N CYS A 149 -0.20 16.12 2.79
CA CYS A 149 -0.47 15.16 3.87
C CYS A 149 0.79 14.38 4.27
N GLU A 150 1.57 13.94 3.28
CA GLU A 150 2.89 13.33 3.48
C GLU A 150 3.83 14.31 4.20
N ALA A 151 3.96 15.56 3.74
CA ALA A 151 4.81 16.55 4.39
C ALA A 151 4.38 16.84 5.83
N ALA A 152 3.07 16.93 6.10
CA ALA A 152 2.55 17.10 7.45
C ALA A 152 2.87 15.89 8.35
N CYS A 153 2.77 14.66 7.83
CA CYS A 153 3.05 13.45 8.59
C CYS A 153 4.55 13.20 8.80
N SER A 154 5.34 13.29 7.73
CA SER A 154 6.73 12.82 7.70
C SER A 154 7.74 13.93 8.00
N LYS A 155 7.38 15.21 7.85
CA LYS A 155 8.29 16.35 8.12
C LYS A 155 7.85 17.22 9.28
N MET A 156 6.54 17.48 9.44
CA MET A 156 6.05 18.28 10.57
C MET A 156 5.87 17.45 11.85
N GLN A 157 5.37 16.22 11.72
CA GLN A 157 5.14 15.31 12.84
C GLN A 157 6.25 14.27 12.99
N GLU A 158 7.11 14.09 11.99
CA GLU A 158 8.20 13.10 11.96
C GLU A 158 7.75 11.67 12.27
N MET A 159 6.52 11.32 11.88
CA MET A 159 5.94 9.99 12.12
C MET A 159 6.18 9.03 10.95
N GLY A 160 6.45 9.54 9.74
CA GLY A 160 6.80 8.71 8.58
C GLY A 160 5.69 7.77 8.06
N ILE A 161 4.45 7.93 8.51
CA ILE A 161 3.36 6.98 8.22
C ILE A 161 2.87 7.06 6.77
N LEU A 162 2.87 8.23 6.14
CA LEU A 162 2.30 8.43 4.81
C LEU A 162 3.38 8.61 3.77
N GLU A 163 3.16 8.05 2.58
CA GLU A 163 3.97 8.24 1.37
C GLU A 163 3.11 8.67 0.18
N SER A 164 3.72 9.40 -0.75
CA SER A 164 3.12 9.64 -2.06
C SER A 164 3.67 8.66 -3.09
N THR A 165 2.82 8.16 -3.99
CA THR A 165 3.18 7.12 -4.96
C THR A 165 3.10 7.58 -6.42
N GLY A 166 2.67 8.81 -6.67
CA GLY A 166 2.35 9.30 -8.02
C GLY A 166 0.94 8.95 -8.51
N SER A 167 0.31 7.91 -7.95
CA SER A 167 -1.11 7.58 -8.14
C SER A 167 -2.01 7.97 -6.97
N GLY A 168 -1.42 8.37 -5.83
CA GLY A 168 -2.13 8.82 -4.64
C GLY A 168 -1.27 8.78 -3.39
N VAL A 169 -1.84 9.23 -2.27
CA VAL A 169 -1.21 9.09 -0.95
C VAL A 169 -1.71 7.80 -0.32
N ARG A 170 -0.82 7.04 0.31
CA ARG A 170 -1.15 5.84 1.08
C ARG A 170 -0.20 5.71 2.27
N PRO A 171 -0.45 4.79 3.22
CA PRO A 171 0.54 4.48 4.23
C PRO A 171 1.82 3.87 3.63
N HIS A 172 2.96 4.17 4.25
CA HIS A 172 4.27 3.72 3.80
C HIS A 172 4.36 2.19 3.81
N GLY A 173 5.06 1.62 2.82
CA GLY A 173 5.23 0.17 2.70
C GLY A 173 3.98 -0.58 2.22
N GLY A 174 2.92 0.13 1.80
CA GLY A 174 1.68 -0.48 1.34
C GLY A 174 0.77 -1.03 2.44
N LEU A 175 1.05 -0.68 3.71
CA LEU A 175 0.21 -0.99 4.87
C LEU A 175 -1.12 -0.24 4.83
N ARG A 176 -2.11 -0.69 5.60
CA ARG A 176 -3.31 0.08 5.95
C ARG A 176 -3.07 1.00 7.13
N LEU A 177 -3.93 2.01 7.31
CA LEU A 177 -3.75 3.02 8.35
C LEU A 177 -3.79 2.46 9.78
N ASP A 178 -4.61 1.45 10.03
CA ASP A 178 -4.75 0.73 11.31
C ASP A 178 -3.55 -0.18 11.62
N GLU A 179 -2.90 -0.69 10.58
CA GLU A 179 -1.68 -1.50 10.65
C GLU A 179 -0.40 -0.66 10.84
N THR A 180 -0.54 0.66 10.94
CA THR A 180 0.61 1.56 11.14
C THR A 180 0.69 2.07 12.57
N ARG A 181 1.84 2.64 12.94
CA ARG A 181 2.03 3.38 14.21
C ARG A 181 1.36 4.77 14.19
N CYS A 182 0.28 4.95 13.42
CA CYS A 182 -0.46 6.20 13.33
C CYS A 182 -1.10 6.56 14.68
N ILE A 183 -0.69 7.68 15.24
CA ILE A 183 -1.24 8.20 16.51
C ILE A 183 -2.60 8.89 16.35
N GLY A 184 -3.15 8.95 15.12
CA GLY A 184 -4.46 9.52 14.83
C GLY A 184 -4.58 11.04 14.99
N CYS A 185 -3.46 11.79 15.04
CA CYS A 185 -3.45 13.23 15.33
C CYS A 185 -4.18 14.10 14.29
N GLY A 186 -4.39 13.58 13.07
CA GLY A 186 -5.18 14.20 12.01
C GLY A 186 -4.52 15.40 11.33
N GLN A 187 -3.23 15.66 11.56
CA GLN A 187 -2.53 16.74 10.86
C GLN A 187 -2.57 16.52 9.34
N CYS A 188 -2.37 15.29 8.85
CA CYS A 188 -2.53 14.98 7.42
C CYS A 188 -3.89 15.44 6.84
N SER A 189 -4.98 15.29 7.59
CA SER A 189 -6.32 15.73 7.19
C SER A 189 -6.46 17.26 7.17
N SER A 190 -5.90 17.97 8.15
CA SER A 190 -6.00 19.44 8.23
C SER A 190 -5.29 20.15 7.07
N PHE A 191 -4.27 19.51 6.48
CA PHE A 191 -3.54 20.03 5.32
C PHE A 191 -4.06 19.53 3.95
N CYS A 192 -4.94 18.52 3.92
CA CYS A 192 -5.49 17.98 2.68
C CYS A 192 -6.44 18.99 2.00
N PRO A 193 -6.16 19.44 0.76
CA PRO A 193 -6.96 20.48 0.09
C PRO A 193 -8.27 19.97 -0.51
N VAL A 194 -8.38 18.68 -0.77
CA VAL A 194 -9.47 18.08 -1.58
C VAL A 194 -10.36 17.12 -0.80
N GLY A 195 -10.02 16.82 0.46
CA GLY A 195 -10.81 15.90 1.29
C GLY A 195 -10.41 14.43 1.17
N ALA A 196 -9.43 14.09 0.34
CA ALA A 196 -8.85 12.74 0.24
C ALA A 196 -8.36 12.16 1.57
N ILE A 197 -7.99 13.01 2.54
CA ILE A 197 -7.81 12.58 3.93
C ILE A 197 -8.77 13.39 4.78
N SER A 198 -9.66 12.70 5.49
CA SER A 198 -10.72 13.32 6.30
C SER A 198 -10.84 12.64 7.65
N GLU A 199 -11.53 13.28 8.58
CA GLU A 199 -11.96 12.66 9.83
C GLU A 199 -13.04 11.59 9.58
N VAL A 200 -13.01 10.49 10.36
CA VAL A 200 -14.13 9.54 10.36
C VAL A 200 -15.37 10.23 10.93
N SER A 201 -16.48 10.27 10.18
CA SER A 201 -17.64 11.03 10.64
C SER A 201 -18.46 10.30 11.69
N HIS A 202 -18.85 11.00 12.77
CA HIS A 202 -19.81 10.47 13.76
C HIS A 202 -21.18 11.18 13.66
N ILE A 203 -21.42 11.97 12.61
CA ILE A 203 -22.69 12.69 12.40
C ILE A 203 -23.88 11.74 12.34
N GLU A 204 -23.73 10.61 11.64
CA GLU A 204 -24.82 9.63 11.50
C GLU A 204 -25.20 8.97 12.84
N ARG A 205 -24.23 8.81 13.76
CA ARG A 205 -24.52 8.33 15.13
C ARG A 205 -25.42 9.32 15.89
N LEU A 206 -25.19 10.62 15.70
CA LEU A 206 -26.02 11.68 16.30
C LEU A 206 -27.44 11.67 15.70
N TYR A 207 -27.58 11.57 14.37
CA TYR A 207 -28.91 11.51 13.75
C TYR A 207 -29.70 10.28 14.17
N ALA A 208 -29.04 9.12 14.27
CA ALA A 208 -29.67 7.90 14.78
C ALA A 208 -30.20 8.10 16.21
N ALA A 209 -29.39 8.67 17.10
CA ALA A 209 -29.81 8.92 18.48
C ALA A 209 -30.98 9.91 18.59
N ILE A 210 -30.99 10.96 17.76
CA ILE A 210 -32.10 11.92 17.68
C ILE A 210 -33.38 11.19 17.22
N ALA A 211 -33.28 10.33 16.19
CA ALA A 211 -34.41 9.57 15.67
C ALA A 211 -34.96 8.55 16.68
N GLU A 212 -34.11 7.97 17.52
CA GLU A 212 -34.48 7.08 18.62
C GLU A 212 -35.13 7.80 19.82
N GLY A 213 -35.15 9.15 19.81
CA GLY A 213 -35.70 9.93 20.91
C GLY A 213 -34.82 9.92 22.18
N LYS A 214 -33.51 9.68 22.03
CA LYS A 214 -32.56 9.75 23.14
C LYS A 214 -32.45 11.18 23.67
N THR A 215 -32.07 11.32 24.94
CA THR A 215 -31.71 12.63 25.50
C THR A 215 -30.30 13.00 25.02
N ILE A 216 -30.20 14.01 24.17
CA ILE A 216 -28.97 14.43 23.52
C ILE A 216 -28.23 15.44 24.42
N VAL A 217 -27.04 15.04 24.88
CA VAL A 217 -26.13 15.90 25.64
C VAL A 217 -24.89 16.19 24.80
N ALA A 218 -24.62 17.47 24.54
CA ALA A 218 -23.43 17.90 23.82
C ALA A 218 -22.40 18.48 24.80
N GLN A 219 -21.13 18.13 24.67
CA GLN A 219 -20.02 18.82 25.34
C GLN A 219 -19.10 19.50 24.32
N THR A 220 -18.47 20.63 24.68
CA THR A 220 -17.58 21.36 23.75
C THR A 220 -16.20 21.65 24.34
N ALA A 221 -15.14 21.33 23.61
CA ALA A 221 -13.77 21.61 24.03
C ALA A 221 -13.37 23.11 23.97
N PRO A 222 -12.37 23.52 24.78
CA PRO A 222 -11.95 24.92 24.87
C PRO A 222 -11.53 25.50 23.52
N ALA A 223 -10.79 24.73 22.71
CA ALA A 223 -10.31 25.20 21.41
C ALA A 223 -11.40 25.27 20.31
N VAL A 224 -12.62 24.75 20.54
CA VAL A 224 -13.73 24.85 19.57
C VAL A 224 -14.32 26.26 19.56
N ARG A 225 -14.49 26.88 20.73
CA ARG A 225 -15.14 28.19 20.88
C ARG A 225 -14.40 29.32 20.15
N VAL A 226 -13.09 29.18 19.95
CA VAL A 226 -12.23 30.16 19.25
C VAL A 226 -12.01 29.85 17.77
N ALA A 227 -12.58 28.75 17.27
CA ALA A 227 -12.33 28.26 15.90
C ALA A 227 -13.62 28.02 15.12
N ILE A 228 -14.73 27.61 15.76
CA ILE A 228 -15.99 27.29 15.08
C ILE A 228 -16.54 28.45 14.22
N GLY A 229 -16.30 29.68 14.65
CA GLY A 229 -16.67 30.87 13.90
C GLY A 229 -16.10 30.90 12.48
N GLU A 230 -14.88 30.38 12.27
CA GLU A 230 -14.22 30.33 10.96
C GLU A 230 -14.98 29.48 9.94
N GLU A 231 -15.67 28.44 10.40
CA GLU A 231 -16.53 27.59 9.56
C GLU A 231 -17.88 28.26 9.27
N CYS A 232 -18.23 29.30 10.02
CA CYS A 232 -19.55 29.94 9.99
C CYS A 232 -19.49 31.41 9.54
N GLY A 233 -18.41 31.82 8.86
CA GLY A 233 -18.25 33.15 8.28
C GLY A 233 -17.78 34.24 9.26
N VAL A 234 -17.34 33.87 10.45
CA VAL A 234 -16.74 34.77 11.46
C VAL A 234 -15.21 34.76 11.31
N ALA A 235 -14.57 35.90 11.55
CA ALA A 235 -13.12 36.01 11.44
C ALA A 235 -12.39 35.18 12.52
N ALA A 236 -11.22 34.63 12.17
CA ALA A 236 -10.39 33.91 13.11
C ALA A 236 -9.90 34.81 14.26
N GLY A 237 -9.93 34.29 15.49
CA GLY A 237 -9.56 35.03 16.71
C GLY A 237 -10.74 35.60 17.50
N GLU A 238 -11.98 35.37 17.08
CA GLU A 238 -13.18 35.72 17.85
C GLU A 238 -13.62 34.55 18.76
N VAL A 239 -14.01 34.86 19.99
CA VAL A 239 -14.58 33.90 20.95
C VAL A 239 -16.08 33.77 20.70
N SER A 240 -16.53 32.60 20.28
CA SER A 240 -17.91 32.32 19.83
C SER A 240 -18.69 31.38 20.76
N THR A 241 -18.37 31.36 22.06
CA THR A 241 -18.94 30.42 23.05
C THR A 241 -20.46 30.43 23.07
N GLY A 242 -21.09 31.59 23.28
CA GLY A 242 -22.55 31.65 23.44
C GLY A 242 -23.32 31.29 22.17
N LYS A 243 -22.82 31.71 21.00
CA LYS A 243 -23.39 31.35 19.69
C LYS A 243 -23.24 29.85 19.39
N MET A 244 -22.13 29.24 19.80
CA MET A 244 -21.91 27.80 19.69
C MET A 244 -22.93 27.02 20.50
N VAL A 245 -23.21 27.43 21.74
CA VAL A 245 -24.25 26.82 22.58
C VAL A 245 -25.63 26.96 21.93
N ALA A 246 -25.98 28.17 21.48
CA ALA A 246 -27.24 28.43 20.79
C ALA A 246 -27.40 27.57 19.52
N ALA A 247 -26.32 27.39 18.75
CA ALA A 247 -26.32 26.56 17.55
C ALA A 247 -26.56 25.08 17.86
N LEU A 248 -25.92 24.55 18.92
CA LEU A 248 -26.12 23.16 19.36
C LEU A 248 -27.56 22.93 19.84
N LYS A 249 -28.15 23.88 20.56
CA LYS A 249 -29.57 23.83 20.96
C LYS A 249 -30.49 23.90 19.74
N ALA A 250 -30.19 24.75 18.75
CA ALA A 250 -30.93 24.80 17.48
C ALA A 250 -30.84 23.51 16.66
N LEU A 251 -29.74 22.74 16.80
CA LEU A 251 -29.57 21.42 16.19
C LEU A 251 -30.31 20.29 16.95
N GLY A 252 -31.02 20.61 18.05
CA GLY A 252 -31.83 19.65 18.81
C GLY A 252 -31.15 19.04 20.03
N CYS A 253 -30.03 19.60 20.52
CA CYS A 253 -29.43 19.15 21.78
C CYS A 253 -30.32 19.54 22.97
N ASN A 254 -30.64 18.59 23.85
CA ASN A 254 -31.41 18.85 25.06
C ASN A 254 -30.58 19.61 26.09
N TYR A 255 -29.31 19.23 26.22
CA TYR A 255 -28.35 19.88 27.13
C TYR A 255 -27.02 20.11 26.42
N VAL A 256 -26.40 21.25 26.70
CA VAL A 256 -25.08 21.63 26.21
C VAL A 256 -24.21 21.99 27.41
N VAL A 257 -23.16 21.21 27.65
CA VAL A 257 -22.27 21.31 28.81
C VAL A 257 -20.85 21.67 28.36
N ASP A 258 -20.00 22.13 29.28
CA ASP A 258 -18.68 22.65 28.94
C ASP A 258 -17.57 21.66 29.29
N THR A 259 -16.74 21.24 28.34
CA THR A 259 -15.57 20.42 28.65
C THR A 259 -14.58 21.18 29.56
N ASP A 260 -14.61 22.51 29.57
CA ASP A 260 -13.77 23.32 30.47
C ASP A 260 -14.13 23.11 31.95
N PHE A 261 -15.38 22.75 32.30
CA PHE A 261 -15.73 22.28 33.65
C PHE A 261 -14.92 21.04 34.00
N ALA A 262 -14.88 20.05 33.09
CA ALA A 262 -14.10 18.85 33.31
C ALA A 262 -12.59 19.09 33.21
N ALA A 263 -12.13 20.15 32.54
CA ALA A 263 -10.74 20.57 32.59
C ALA A 263 -10.37 21.08 33.99
N ASP A 264 -11.25 21.86 34.63
CA ASP A 264 -11.08 22.21 36.05
C ASP A 264 -11.06 20.96 36.94
N LEU A 265 -11.95 19.99 36.67
CA LEU A 265 -11.95 18.71 37.37
C LEU A 265 -10.64 17.93 37.17
N THR A 266 -10.10 17.90 35.94
CA THR A 266 -8.79 17.30 35.66
C THR A 266 -7.70 17.98 36.48
N ILE A 267 -7.67 19.31 36.61
CA ILE A 267 -6.68 20.00 37.45
C ILE A 267 -6.83 19.63 38.94
N MET A 268 -8.04 19.39 39.42
CA MET A 268 -8.24 18.95 40.80
C MET A 268 -7.63 17.56 41.03
N GLU A 269 -7.83 16.61 40.11
CA GLU A 269 -7.28 15.25 40.21
C GLU A 269 -5.77 15.21 39.90
N GLU A 270 -5.38 15.67 38.71
CA GLU A 270 -3.99 15.68 38.21
C GLU A 270 -3.08 16.61 39.03
N GLY A 271 -3.60 17.76 39.48
CA GLY A 271 -2.87 18.65 40.37
C GLY A 271 -2.64 18.03 41.75
N THR A 272 -3.62 17.32 42.30
CA THR A 272 -3.46 16.59 43.58
C THR A 272 -2.50 15.41 43.43
N GLU A 273 -2.57 14.70 42.30
CA GLU A 273 -1.60 13.64 41.97
C GLU A 273 -0.18 14.18 41.86
N LEU A 274 0.03 15.30 41.17
CA LEU A 274 1.31 15.99 41.06
C LEU A 274 1.85 16.35 42.45
N ILE A 275 1.03 16.98 43.29
CA ILE A 275 1.40 17.34 44.67
C ILE A 275 1.88 16.11 45.44
N GLY A 276 1.12 15.02 45.39
CA GLY A 276 1.48 13.77 46.07
C GLY A 276 2.78 13.16 45.55
N ARG A 277 3.01 13.15 44.23
CA ARG A 277 4.26 12.68 43.63
C ARG A 277 5.44 13.56 44.05
N MET A 278 5.27 14.88 44.07
CA MET A 278 6.32 15.83 44.46
C MET A 278 6.68 15.75 45.93
N GLN A 279 5.70 15.65 46.83
CA GLN A 279 5.95 15.47 48.25
C GLN A 279 6.76 14.19 48.52
N LYS A 280 6.42 13.08 47.85
CA LYS A 280 7.22 11.83 47.92
C LYS A 280 8.63 12.05 47.38
N LYS A 281 8.77 12.68 46.21
CA LYS A 281 10.07 12.95 45.57
C LYS A 281 10.97 13.84 46.43
N TRP A 282 10.42 14.86 47.07
CA TRP A 282 11.18 15.78 47.95
C TRP A 282 11.57 15.19 49.29
N ALA A 283 10.91 14.11 49.72
CA ALA A 283 11.23 13.37 50.93
C ALA A 283 12.19 12.18 50.68
N ALA A 284 12.38 11.78 49.42
CA ALA A 284 13.21 10.65 49.02
C ALA A 284 14.72 11.00 49.00
N THR A 285 15.58 9.97 49.02
CA THR A 285 17.02 10.16 48.78
C THR A 285 17.27 10.60 47.32
N PRO A 286 18.42 11.23 47.00
CA PRO A 286 18.72 11.62 45.62
C PRO A 286 18.58 10.48 44.60
N GLU A 287 19.08 9.28 44.91
CA GLU A 287 18.95 8.09 44.06
C GLU A 287 17.51 7.64 43.87
N GLN A 288 16.69 7.70 44.93
CA GLN A 288 15.27 7.34 44.85
C GLN A 288 14.49 8.38 44.04
N ALA A 289 14.76 9.67 44.27
CA ALA A 289 14.11 10.77 43.56
C ALA A 289 14.44 10.75 42.06
N GLU A 290 15.65 10.35 41.67
CA GLU A 290 16.07 10.20 40.27
C GLU A 290 15.28 9.08 39.57
N LYS A 291 15.07 7.94 40.24
CA LYS A 291 14.30 6.80 39.71
C LYS A 291 12.80 7.06 39.53
N MET A 292 12.23 8.09 40.15
CA MET A 292 10.79 8.38 40.06
C MET A 292 10.38 9.04 38.73
N GLY A 293 11.32 9.58 37.95
CA GLY A 293 11.05 10.24 36.67
C GLY A 293 10.17 11.51 36.79
N PRO A 294 9.80 12.12 35.65
CA PRO A 294 8.81 13.20 35.58
C PRO A 294 7.38 12.65 35.61
N MET A 295 6.39 13.45 36.02
CA MET A 295 4.99 13.18 35.70
C MET A 295 4.65 13.73 34.31
N PHE A 296 3.96 12.98 33.47
CA PHE A 296 3.50 13.41 32.16
C PHE A 296 1.98 13.64 32.17
N THR A 297 1.52 14.68 31.49
CA THR A 297 0.09 14.89 31.28
C THR A 297 -0.53 13.78 30.42
N SER A 298 -1.77 13.39 30.69
CA SER A 298 -2.49 12.29 30.01
C SER A 298 -3.64 12.74 29.10
N CYS A 299 -3.95 14.04 29.06
CA CYS A 299 -5.17 14.55 28.42
C CYS A 299 -5.18 14.52 26.87
N CYS A 300 -4.02 14.39 26.23
CA CYS A 300 -3.85 14.35 24.78
C CYS A 300 -3.82 12.91 24.24
N PRO A 301 -4.86 12.41 23.55
CA PRO A 301 -4.94 11.00 23.15
C PRO A 301 -3.90 10.60 22.10
N ALA A 302 -3.45 11.53 21.25
CA ALA A 302 -2.39 11.26 20.30
C ALA A 302 -1.01 11.14 21.00
N TRP A 303 -0.81 11.84 22.13
CA TRP A 303 0.35 11.62 22.99
C TRP A 303 0.26 10.27 23.69
N ILE A 304 -0.90 9.92 24.26
CA ILE A 304 -1.14 8.58 24.83
C ILE A 304 -0.82 7.48 23.82
N ASN A 305 -1.35 7.57 22.59
CA ASN A 305 -1.02 6.61 21.53
C ASN A 305 0.49 6.53 21.26
N ASN A 306 1.21 7.65 21.31
CA ASN A 306 2.65 7.67 21.05
C ASN A 306 3.47 7.05 22.20
N ILE A 307 3.19 7.38 23.45
CA ILE A 307 3.90 6.82 24.61
C ILE A 307 3.63 5.32 24.77
N GLU A 308 2.39 4.86 24.54
CA GLU A 308 2.08 3.42 24.54
C GLU A 308 2.88 2.66 23.47
N ILE A 309 3.20 3.28 22.33
CA ILE A 309 3.89 2.64 21.20
C ILE A 309 5.42 2.79 21.26
N ARG A 310 5.94 3.92 21.74
CA ARG A 310 7.37 4.27 21.62
C ARG A 310 8.12 4.33 22.93
N PHE A 311 7.43 4.59 24.04
CA PHE A 311 8.06 4.80 25.35
C PHE A 311 7.24 4.10 26.46
N PRO A 312 6.88 2.81 26.30
CA PRO A 312 6.02 2.10 27.24
C PRO A 312 6.58 2.02 28.67
N GLU A 313 7.89 2.16 28.84
CA GLU A 313 8.58 2.19 30.13
C GLU A 313 8.21 3.42 30.98
N TYR A 314 7.63 4.46 30.37
CA TYR A 314 7.17 5.67 31.06
C TYR A 314 5.65 5.70 31.28
N LEU A 315 4.92 4.58 31.10
CA LEU A 315 3.47 4.56 31.29
C LEU A 315 3.06 4.88 32.74
N ASP A 316 3.83 4.42 33.74
CA ASP A 316 3.60 4.74 35.16
C ASP A 316 3.88 6.21 35.49
N ASN A 317 4.59 6.91 34.61
CA ASN A 317 4.86 8.34 34.72
C ASN A 317 3.70 9.20 34.21
N LEU A 318 2.72 8.65 33.50
CA LEU A 318 1.52 9.40 33.11
C LEU A 318 0.65 9.71 34.33
N SER A 319 0.00 10.87 34.30
CA SER A 319 -1.11 11.14 35.20
C SER A 319 -2.19 10.09 35.00
N THR A 320 -2.73 9.59 36.12
CA THR A 320 -3.82 8.63 36.12
C THR A 320 -5.16 9.29 35.82
N ALA A 321 -5.25 10.62 35.90
CA ALA A 321 -6.44 11.38 35.53
C ALA A 321 -6.84 11.10 34.07
N ARG A 322 -8.13 10.80 33.84
CA ARG A 322 -8.71 10.74 32.48
C ARG A 322 -8.67 12.12 31.83
N SER A 323 -8.75 12.17 30.50
CA SER A 323 -8.85 13.46 29.82
C SER A 323 -10.17 14.19 30.18
N PRO A 324 -10.23 15.53 30.05
CA PRO A 324 -11.45 16.30 30.33
C PRO A 324 -12.70 15.78 29.61
N MET A 325 -12.57 15.34 28.36
CA MET A 325 -13.68 14.76 27.59
C MET A 325 -14.25 13.50 28.26
N MET A 326 -13.37 12.64 28.76
CA MET A 326 -13.73 11.35 29.34
C MET A 326 -14.18 11.48 30.79
N MET A 327 -13.58 12.41 31.55
CA MET A 327 -14.08 12.81 32.87
C MET A 327 -15.50 13.36 32.76
N MET A 328 -15.74 14.28 31.80
CA MET A 328 -17.08 14.81 31.56
C MET A 328 -18.07 13.71 31.22
N GLY A 329 -17.71 12.75 30.37
CA GLY A 329 -18.57 11.61 30.08
C GLY A 329 -18.96 10.83 31.33
N SER A 330 -18.00 10.58 32.21
CA SER A 330 -18.24 9.87 33.47
C SER A 330 -19.17 10.67 34.38
N VAL A 331 -18.98 11.99 34.47
CA VAL A 331 -19.84 12.92 35.22
C VAL A 331 -21.26 12.98 34.63
N VAL A 332 -21.39 13.04 33.30
CA VAL A 332 -22.68 13.07 32.59
C VAL A 332 -23.50 11.81 32.89
N LYS A 333 -22.89 10.63 32.78
CA LYS A 333 -23.58 9.33 32.97
C LYS A 333 -23.78 8.94 34.44
N THR A 334 -23.21 9.69 35.39
CA THR A 334 -23.33 9.39 36.82
C THR A 334 -23.99 10.54 37.58
N TYR A 335 -23.22 11.57 37.93
CA TYR A 335 -23.67 12.71 38.73
C TYR A 335 -24.79 13.50 38.06
N PHE A 336 -24.62 13.88 36.79
CA PHE A 336 -25.61 14.67 36.06
C PHE A 336 -26.90 13.89 35.81
N ALA A 337 -26.80 12.66 35.27
CA ALA A 337 -27.95 11.78 35.07
C ALA A 337 -28.78 11.63 36.36
N LYS A 338 -28.12 11.40 37.51
CA LYS A 338 -28.77 11.33 38.82
C LYS A 338 -29.43 12.66 39.22
N LYS A 339 -28.74 13.78 39.04
CA LYS A 339 -29.27 15.13 39.37
C LYS A 339 -30.48 15.51 38.53
N MET A 340 -30.48 15.12 37.26
CA MET A 340 -31.53 15.44 36.30
C MET A 340 -32.68 14.42 36.32
N GLY A 341 -32.54 13.30 37.05
CA GLY A 341 -33.53 12.24 37.07
C GLY A 341 -33.64 11.49 35.74
N ILE A 342 -32.54 11.42 34.97
CA ILE A 342 -32.48 10.78 33.65
C ILE A 342 -31.76 9.44 33.82
N ASN A 343 -32.31 8.39 33.21
CA ASN A 343 -31.62 7.11 33.14
C ASN A 343 -30.35 7.24 32.26
N PRO A 344 -29.15 6.88 32.77
CA PRO A 344 -27.90 7.01 32.00
C PRO A 344 -27.92 6.33 30.62
N ALA A 345 -28.68 5.23 30.46
CA ALA A 345 -28.81 4.49 29.21
C ALA A 345 -29.65 5.23 28.13
N ASP A 346 -30.44 6.23 28.54
CA ASP A 346 -31.27 7.05 27.66
C ASP A 346 -30.55 8.33 27.22
N ILE A 347 -29.36 8.60 27.79
CA ILE A 347 -28.51 9.71 27.39
C ILE A 347 -27.63 9.28 26.22
N PHE A 348 -27.70 10.02 25.11
CA PHE A 348 -26.68 10.01 24.08
C PHE A 348 -25.77 11.24 24.26
N HIS A 349 -24.55 11.00 24.71
CA HIS A 349 -23.56 12.04 25.00
C HIS A 349 -22.53 12.13 23.87
N PHE A 350 -22.45 13.26 23.17
CA PHE A 350 -21.43 13.50 22.17
C PHE A 350 -20.56 14.71 22.48
N ALA A 351 -19.32 14.66 22.00
CA ALA A 351 -18.34 15.69 22.25
C ALA A 351 -17.91 16.41 20.97
N VAL A 352 -17.89 17.74 20.98
CA VAL A 352 -17.31 18.54 19.91
C VAL A 352 -15.86 18.83 20.25
N MET A 353 -14.94 18.30 19.45
CA MET A 353 -13.51 18.27 19.74
C MET A 353 -12.68 18.82 18.57
N PRO A 354 -11.60 19.55 18.80
CA PRO A 354 -10.68 20.01 17.74
C PRO A 354 -9.73 18.90 17.25
N CYS A 355 -10.05 17.63 17.51
CA CYS A 355 -9.12 16.50 17.42
C CYS A 355 -9.79 15.26 16.83
N THR A 356 -9.08 14.56 15.96
CA THR A 356 -9.49 13.25 15.40
C THR A 356 -9.15 12.10 16.33
N ALA A 357 -8.02 12.14 17.05
CA ALA A 357 -7.62 11.09 17.99
C ALA A 357 -8.61 10.92 19.16
N LYS A 358 -9.40 11.96 19.49
CA LYS A 358 -10.51 11.86 20.46
C LYS A 358 -11.57 10.83 20.03
N LYS A 359 -11.74 10.57 18.73
CA LYS A 359 -12.63 9.51 18.22
C LYS A 359 -12.14 8.11 18.58
N GLY A 360 -10.81 7.90 18.61
CA GLY A 360 -10.24 6.63 19.07
C GLY A 360 -10.24 6.49 20.60
N GLU A 361 -10.16 7.61 21.34
CA GLU A 361 -10.18 7.59 22.81
C GLU A 361 -11.50 7.03 23.37
N ILE A 362 -12.64 7.37 22.76
CA ILE A 362 -13.96 6.87 23.23
C ILE A 362 -14.14 5.37 23.02
N ASP A 363 -13.34 4.75 22.15
CA ASP A 363 -13.43 3.32 21.82
C ASP A 363 -12.42 2.46 22.62
N ARG A 364 -11.72 3.06 23.58
CA ARG A 364 -10.82 2.34 24.48
C ARG A 364 -11.61 1.54 25.53
N MET A 365 -11.22 0.29 25.75
CA MET A 365 -11.88 -0.57 26.75
C MET A 365 -11.80 -0.03 28.18
N GLN A 366 -10.75 0.74 28.52
CA GLN A 366 -10.59 1.36 29.84
C GLN A 366 -11.54 2.56 30.04
N MET A 367 -12.15 3.07 28.97
CA MET A 367 -12.93 4.31 28.93
C MET A 367 -14.43 4.06 29.14
N VAL A 368 -14.75 3.20 30.11
CA VAL A 368 -16.11 2.84 30.50
C VAL A 368 -16.36 3.17 31.98
N THR A 369 -17.63 3.32 32.34
CA THR A 369 -18.09 3.51 33.73
C THR A 369 -19.28 2.62 33.98
N GLY A 370 -19.19 1.74 34.98
CA GLY A 370 -20.27 0.78 35.28
C GLY A 370 -20.63 -0.13 34.09
N GLY A 371 -19.65 -0.50 33.26
CA GLY A 371 -19.84 -1.29 32.04
C GLY A 371 -20.45 -0.52 30.85
N MET A 372 -20.74 0.78 31.01
CA MET A 372 -21.30 1.61 29.95
C MET A 372 -20.26 2.54 29.33
N LYS A 373 -20.39 2.74 28.01
CA LYS A 373 -19.65 3.78 27.28
C LYS A 373 -20.10 5.16 27.76
N VAL A 374 -19.14 6.04 28.05
CA VAL A 374 -19.44 7.35 28.66
C VAL A 374 -19.53 8.52 27.67
N VAL A 375 -18.97 8.35 26.47
CA VAL A 375 -19.10 9.28 25.35
C VAL A 375 -19.42 8.45 24.10
N ASP A 376 -20.57 8.71 23.50
CA ASP A 376 -21.15 7.90 22.43
C ASP A 376 -20.62 8.30 21.04
N ALA A 377 -20.34 9.60 20.85
CA ALA A 377 -19.80 10.15 19.61
C ALA A 377 -18.85 11.34 19.84
N VAL A 378 -17.99 11.62 18.86
CA VAL A 378 -17.12 12.79 18.84
C VAL A 378 -17.25 13.43 17.47
N LEU A 379 -17.66 14.70 17.42
CA LEU A 379 -17.69 15.52 16.22
C LEU A 379 -16.48 16.44 16.21
N THR A 380 -15.83 16.61 15.06
CA THR A 380 -14.80 17.64 14.92
C THR A 380 -15.41 19.05 14.88
N THR A 381 -14.60 20.10 15.08
CA THR A 381 -15.02 21.48 14.81
C THR A 381 -15.57 21.65 13.39
N ARG A 382 -14.96 20.97 12.41
CA ARG A 382 -15.42 20.98 11.01
C ARG A 382 -16.75 20.25 10.82
N GLU A 383 -16.97 19.14 11.52
CA GLU A 383 -18.25 18.42 11.48
C GLU A 383 -19.38 19.27 12.07
N LEU A 384 -19.15 19.96 13.20
CA LEU A 384 -20.12 20.91 13.73
C LEU A 384 -20.39 22.05 12.74
N GLY A 385 -19.33 22.65 12.16
CA GLY A 385 -19.48 23.67 11.13
C GLY A 385 -20.27 23.18 9.90
N LYS A 386 -20.07 21.91 9.51
CA LYS A 386 -20.84 21.26 8.44
C LYS A 386 -22.32 21.13 8.82
N LEU A 387 -22.64 20.74 10.05
CA LEU A 387 -24.02 20.65 10.53
C LEU A 387 -24.71 22.01 10.55
N ILE A 388 -24.06 23.04 11.10
CA ILE A 388 -24.60 24.41 11.15
C ILE A 388 -24.97 24.90 9.74
N ARG A 389 -24.07 24.71 8.77
CA ARG A 389 -24.33 25.07 7.37
C ARG A 389 -25.42 24.22 6.72
N LYS A 390 -25.42 22.89 6.95
CA LYS A 390 -26.41 21.96 6.39
C LYS A 390 -27.83 22.27 6.86
N HIS A 391 -27.98 22.73 8.09
CA HIS A 391 -29.27 23.14 8.68
C HIS A 391 -29.60 24.62 8.46
N HIS A 392 -28.82 25.32 7.62
CA HIS A 392 -29.01 26.74 7.29
C HIS A 392 -29.12 27.65 8.54
N ILE A 393 -28.37 27.32 9.60
CA ILE A 393 -28.35 28.12 10.83
C ILE A 393 -27.48 29.35 10.60
N ASP A 394 -28.08 30.54 10.72
CA ASP A 394 -27.37 31.83 10.65
C ASP A 394 -26.57 32.08 11.94
N PHE A 395 -25.41 31.43 12.03
CA PHE A 395 -24.57 31.45 13.23
C PHE A 395 -24.19 32.87 13.69
N PRO A 396 -23.76 33.81 12.83
CA PRO A 396 -23.48 35.19 13.26
C PRO A 396 -24.67 35.91 13.91
N ALA A 397 -25.91 35.57 13.53
CA ALA A 397 -27.13 36.19 14.04
C ALA A 397 -27.68 35.53 15.32
N LEU A 398 -27.14 34.38 15.73
CA LEU A 398 -27.62 33.70 16.93
C LEU A 398 -27.38 34.52 18.21
N PRO A 399 -28.34 34.52 19.15
CA PRO A 399 -28.12 35.08 20.47
C PRO A 399 -27.09 34.25 21.24
N ASN A 400 -26.34 34.88 22.14
CA ASN A 400 -25.50 34.13 23.08
C ASN A 400 -26.39 33.37 24.07
N GLN A 401 -26.03 32.11 24.34
CA GLN A 401 -26.63 31.29 25.40
C GLN A 401 -25.55 30.70 26.30
N GLU A 402 -25.92 30.44 27.55
CA GLU A 402 -25.04 29.81 28.54
C GLU A 402 -25.12 28.29 28.48
N PHE A 403 -24.05 27.62 28.91
CA PHE A 403 -24.04 26.18 29.14
C PHE A 403 -25.02 25.79 30.26
N ASP A 404 -25.51 24.55 30.21
CA ASP A 404 -26.48 24.03 31.16
C ASP A 404 -25.79 23.55 32.46
N SER A 405 -26.30 24.00 33.62
CA SER A 405 -25.89 23.59 34.97
C SER A 405 -26.46 22.20 35.34
N PRO A 406 -25.87 21.46 36.32
CA PRO A 406 -24.80 21.86 37.26
C PRO A 406 -23.38 21.44 36.85
N ILE A 407 -23.11 21.29 35.54
CA ILE A 407 -21.80 20.87 35.00
C ILE A 407 -21.38 21.72 33.79
N GLY A 408 -21.79 23.00 33.80
CA GLY A 408 -21.61 23.95 32.71
C GLY A 408 -20.64 25.09 33.03
N ALA A 409 -20.43 25.39 34.31
CA ALA A 409 -19.56 26.50 34.74
C ALA A 409 -18.07 26.10 34.68
N SER A 410 -17.24 27.00 34.16
CA SER A 410 -15.79 26.78 34.02
C SER A 410 -14.98 28.02 34.40
N THR A 411 -13.74 27.81 34.84
CA THR A 411 -12.80 28.89 35.15
C THR A 411 -11.90 29.23 33.96
N GLY A 412 -11.20 30.36 34.06
CA GLY A 412 -10.12 30.71 33.15
C GLY A 412 -9.02 29.66 33.06
N ALA A 413 -8.76 28.89 34.11
CA ALA A 413 -7.78 27.79 34.06
C ALA A 413 -8.24 26.68 33.10
N GLY A 414 -9.51 26.25 33.17
CA GLY A 414 -10.09 25.29 32.23
C GLY A 414 -10.02 25.75 30.77
N ARG A 415 -10.25 27.05 30.52
CA ARG A 415 -10.20 27.64 29.15
C ARG A 415 -8.82 27.51 28.50
N LEU A 416 -7.75 27.57 29.29
CA LEU A 416 -6.37 27.52 28.79
C LEU A 416 -5.99 26.17 28.17
N PHE A 417 -6.69 25.08 28.50
CA PHE A 417 -6.40 23.73 27.97
C PHE A 417 -6.41 23.66 26.43
N GLY A 418 -7.04 24.64 25.77
CA GLY A 418 -7.03 24.76 24.31
C GLY A 418 -5.65 25.02 23.69
N THR A 419 -4.70 25.58 24.44
CA THR A 419 -3.36 25.98 23.95
C THR A 419 -2.23 25.21 24.64
N THR A 420 -1.12 25.01 23.93
CA THR A 420 0.13 24.52 24.53
C THR A 420 0.57 25.39 25.70
N GLY A 421 0.97 24.75 26.80
CA GLY A 421 1.33 25.37 28.08
C GLY A 421 0.15 25.70 28.97
N GLY A 422 -1.09 25.56 28.46
CA GLY A 422 -2.28 25.92 29.21
C GLY A 422 -2.62 24.94 30.34
N VAL A 423 -2.38 23.64 30.12
CA VAL A 423 -2.58 22.62 31.16
C VAL A 423 -1.56 22.81 32.27
N MET A 424 -0.30 23.04 31.91
CA MET A 424 0.78 23.38 32.84
C MET A 424 0.44 24.62 33.66
N GLU A 425 0.03 25.71 33.01
CA GLU A 425 -0.35 26.95 33.71
C GLU A 425 -1.52 26.73 34.67
N ALA A 426 -2.56 26.01 34.24
CA ALA A 426 -3.71 25.68 35.07
C ALA A 426 -3.34 24.81 36.29
N ALA A 427 -2.49 23.79 36.09
CA ALA A 427 -1.98 22.95 37.16
C ALA A 427 -1.13 23.74 38.16
N LEU A 428 -0.26 24.63 37.67
CA LEU A 428 0.57 25.49 38.53
C LEU A 428 -0.27 26.44 39.37
N ARG A 429 -1.35 27.04 38.82
CA ARG A 429 -2.25 27.93 39.58
C ARG A 429 -2.83 27.25 40.82
N THR A 430 -3.19 25.97 40.71
CA THR A 430 -3.73 25.19 41.84
C THR A 430 -2.63 24.61 42.72
N ALA A 431 -1.65 23.91 42.14
CA ALA A 431 -0.61 23.23 42.91
C ALA A 431 0.26 24.19 43.73
N TYR A 432 0.58 25.37 43.18
CA TYR A 432 1.32 26.40 43.90
C TYR A 432 0.56 26.87 45.14
N GLU A 433 -0.74 27.16 45.00
CA GLU A 433 -1.56 27.68 46.09
C GLU A 433 -1.76 26.66 47.20
N VAL A 434 -2.01 25.40 46.84
CA VAL A 434 -2.16 24.31 47.81
C VAL A 434 -0.85 24.08 48.58
N LEU A 435 0.30 24.07 47.90
CA LEU A 435 1.60 23.84 48.53
C LEU A 435 2.12 25.04 49.34
N ALA A 436 1.94 26.26 48.83
CA ALA A 436 2.46 27.47 49.45
C ALA A 436 1.51 28.12 50.46
N GLY A 437 0.23 27.74 50.47
CA GLY A 437 -0.81 28.37 51.28
C GLY A 437 -1.19 29.77 50.83
N LYS A 438 -0.68 30.23 49.68
CA LYS A 438 -1.00 31.51 49.03
C LYS A 438 -0.89 31.37 47.51
N GLY A 439 -1.75 32.07 46.78
CA GLY A 439 -1.73 32.07 45.32
C GLY A 439 -0.42 32.59 44.72
N ILE A 440 -0.10 32.14 43.50
CA ILE A 440 1.03 32.66 42.72
C ILE A 440 0.80 34.16 42.40
N SER A 441 1.86 34.96 42.45
CA SER A 441 1.78 36.42 42.31
C SER A 441 1.25 36.89 40.95
N THR A 442 1.50 36.12 39.89
CA THR A 442 1.02 36.40 38.53
C THR A 442 0.35 35.15 37.97
N LEU A 443 -0.97 35.20 37.76
CA LEU A 443 -1.74 34.09 37.20
C LEU A 443 -1.37 33.78 35.74
N SER A 444 -0.94 34.80 35.00
CA SER A 444 -0.43 34.66 33.63
C SER A 444 1.06 34.28 33.66
N TYR A 445 1.36 32.98 33.66
CA TYR A 445 2.74 32.50 33.79
C TYR A 445 3.44 32.45 32.41
N THR A 446 4.04 33.57 32.00
CA THR A 446 4.66 33.74 30.67
C THR A 446 5.66 32.64 30.26
N PRO A 447 6.50 32.06 31.15
CA PRO A 447 7.49 31.05 30.76
C PRO A 447 6.91 29.79 30.11
N VAL A 448 5.64 29.45 30.35
CA VAL A 448 4.99 28.27 29.75
C VAL A 448 4.16 28.61 28.51
N ARG A 449 3.94 29.90 28.23
CA ARG A 449 3.18 30.40 27.08
C ARG A 449 4.04 30.47 25.81
N GLY A 450 3.38 30.70 24.68
CA GLY A 450 4.02 30.86 23.36
C GLY A 450 4.12 29.56 22.55
N LEU A 451 4.70 29.68 21.35
CA LEU A 451 4.66 28.66 20.29
C LEU A 451 5.99 27.91 20.07
N ALA A 452 7.00 28.14 20.91
CA ALA A 452 8.24 27.37 20.86
C ALA A 452 7.96 25.86 21.02
N GLY A 453 8.72 25.03 20.28
CA GLY A 453 8.50 23.58 20.22
C GLY A 453 8.72 22.87 21.54
N ILE A 454 9.79 23.24 22.26
CA ILE A 454 10.05 22.85 23.64
C ILE A 454 10.17 24.12 24.47
N LYS A 455 9.49 24.17 25.60
CA LYS A 455 9.58 25.24 26.60
C LYS A 455 9.95 24.63 27.93
N GLU A 456 10.83 25.30 28.66
CA GLU A 456 11.37 24.82 29.94
C GLU A 456 11.32 25.96 30.95
N ALA A 457 10.98 25.65 32.19
CA ALA A 457 11.00 26.60 33.29
C ALA A 457 11.26 25.91 34.62
N SER A 458 11.62 26.70 35.62
CA SER A 458 11.71 26.27 37.01
C SER A 458 10.86 27.20 37.87
N VAL A 459 10.03 26.61 38.74
CA VAL A 459 9.13 27.32 39.62
C VAL A 459 9.57 27.12 41.06
N GLU A 460 9.88 28.21 41.76
CA GLU A 460 10.21 28.19 43.18
C GLU A 460 8.91 28.23 44.02
N ILE A 461 8.65 27.16 44.76
CA ILE A 461 7.44 27.00 45.59
C ILE A 461 7.82 27.12 47.07
N PRO A 462 7.47 28.23 47.74
CA PRO A 462 7.68 28.38 49.17
C PRO A 462 6.64 27.55 49.93
N LEU A 463 7.01 26.36 50.43
CA LEU A 463 6.07 25.47 51.12
C LEU A 463 5.52 26.12 52.39
N LYS A 464 4.22 25.92 52.66
CA LYS A 464 3.53 26.46 53.85
C LYS A 464 4.24 26.10 55.17
N ASP A 465 4.72 24.86 55.26
CA ASP A 465 5.35 24.28 56.45
C ASP A 465 6.73 23.66 56.10
N GLY A 466 7.60 24.38 55.38
CA GLY A 466 8.90 23.84 54.99
C GLY A 466 9.81 24.77 54.17
N PRO A 467 10.98 24.28 53.72
CA PRO A 467 11.86 25.05 52.85
C PRO A 467 11.25 25.23 51.46
N THR A 468 11.68 26.29 50.75
CA THR A 468 11.37 26.46 49.33
C THR A 468 11.86 25.25 48.53
N LYS A 469 11.02 24.76 47.62
CA LYS A 469 11.34 23.68 46.69
C LYS A 469 11.22 24.15 45.25
N THR A 470 12.13 23.67 44.41
CA THR A 470 12.11 23.92 42.96
C THR A 470 11.29 22.83 42.27
N LEU A 471 10.37 23.24 41.40
CA LEU A 471 9.65 22.37 40.47
C LEU A 471 10.16 22.63 39.05
N ARG A 472 10.81 21.63 38.43
CA ARG A 472 11.32 21.72 37.06
C ARG A 472 10.25 21.24 36.08
N ILE A 473 9.88 22.10 35.15
CA ILE A 473 8.77 21.84 34.24
C ILE A 473 9.18 21.95 32.78
N ALA A 474 8.52 21.17 31.93
CA ALA A 474 8.67 21.26 30.48
C ALA A 474 7.34 21.15 29.75
N ILE A 475 7.30 21.69 28.54
CA ILE A 475 6.16 21.62 27.63
C ILE A 475 6.66 21.24 26.24
N ALA A 476 6.13 20.16 25.70
CA ALA A 476 6.35 19.73 24.32
C ALA A 476 5.13 20.07 23.44
N SER A 477 5.34 20.92 22.45
CA SER A 477 4.34 21.36 21.47
C SER A 477 4.63 20.72 20.11
N GLY A 478 3.87 19.67 19.76
CA GLY A 478 4.09 18.84 18.57
C GLY A 478 4.77 17.51 18.91
N ILE A 479 4.30 16.41 18.30
CA ILE A 479 4.83 15.07 18.63
C ILE A 479 6.31 14.87 18.28
N ALA A 480 6.80 15.52 17.22
CA ALA A 480 8.23 15.50 16.89
C ALA A 480 9.08 16.05 18.05
N ASN A 481 8.68 17.19 18.62
CA ASN A 481 9.35 17.78 19.78
C ASN A 481 9.20 16.91 21.04
N ALA A 482 8.06 16.26 21.21
CA ALA A 482 7.85 15.32 22.31
C ALA A 482 8.79 14.12 22.22
N ASN A 483 8.95 13.54 21.03
CA ASN A 483 9.88 12.42 20.81
C ASN A 483 11.32 12.82 21.11
N VAL A 484 11.77 13.99 20.63
CA VAL A 484 13.12 14.52 20.97
C VAL A 484 13.28 14.68 22.48
N MET A 485 12.28 15.25 23.15
CA MET A 485 12.31 15.43 24.61
C MET A 485 12.38 14.09 25.35
N MET A 486 11.60 13.10 24.92
CA MET A 486 11.61 11.75 25.52
C MET A 486 12.98 11.08 25.37
N CYS A 487 13.56 11.12 24.17
CA CYS A 487 14.91 10.59 23.94
C CYS A 487 15.96 11.28 24.82
N ASP A 488 15.86 12.60 25.01
CA ASP A 488 16.76 13.34 25.90
C ASP A 488 16.55 13.00 27.39
N ILE A 489 15.31 12.72 27.82
CA ILE A 489 15.01 12.24 29.18
C ILE A 489 15.60 10.83 29.39
N GLN A 490 15.40 9.93 28.43
CA GLN A 490 15.89 8.55 28.46
C GLN A 490 17.42 8.48 28.43
N ALA A 491 18.07 9.36 27.68
CA ALA A 491 19.52 9.50 27.64
C ALA A 491 20.10 10.26 28.86
N GLY A 492 19.27 10.68 29.83
CA GLY A 492 19.71 11.44 31.01
C GLY A 492 20.20 12.86 30.72
N LYS A 493 19.97 13.39 29.51
CA LYS A 493 20.37 14.75 29.09
C LYS A 493 19.47 15.83 29.69
N ARG A 494 18.20 15.48 29.98
CA ARG A 494 17.20 16.37 30.56
C ARG A 494 16.52 15.70 31.75
N SER A 495 16.25 16.47 32.80
CA SER A 495 15.57 15.99 34.01
C SER A 495 14.49 16.98 34.44
N TYR A 496 13.25 16.49 34.49
CA TYR A 496 12.07 17.28 34.87
C TYR A 496 11.27 16.60 35.97
N ASP A 497 10.34 17.36 36.53
CA ASP A 497 9.41 16.90 37.56
C ASP A 497 7.97 16.80 37.01
N PHE A 498 7.58 17.71 36.10
CA PHE A 498 6.27 17.68 35.43
C PHE A 498 6.38 18.13 33.98
N VAL A 499 5.77 17.39 33.06
CA VAL A 499 5.88 17.60 31.62
C VAL A 499 4.50 17.60 30.96
N GLU A 500 4.14 18.71 30.32
CA GLU A 500 2.97 18.79 29.45
C GLU A 500 3.34 18.35 28.02
N VAL A 501 2.56 17.45 27.44
CA VAL A 501 2.76 17.01 26.05
C VAL A 501 1.49 17.17 25.23
N MET A 502 1.62 17.91 24.12
CA MET A 502 0.57 18.08 23.12
C MET A 502 1.09 17.64 21.75
N ALA A 503 0.46 16.64 21.13
CA ALA A 503 0.93 16.10 19.83
C ALA A 503 0.82 17.10 18.66
N CYS A 504 -0.03 18.12 18.77
CA CYS A 504 -0.25 19.12 17.73
C CYS A 504 0.50 20.42 18.03
N GLN A 505 1.10 21.04 17.01
CA GLN A 505 1.75 22.35 17.16
C GLN A 505 0.74 23.40 17.67
N GLY A 506 1.10 24.11 18.74
CA GLY A 506 0.24 25.09 19.39
C GLY A 506 -0.80 24.48 20.34
N GLY A 507 -0.86 23.16 20.48
CA GLY A 507 -1.90 22.47 21.26
C GLY A 507 -3.19 22.24 20.47
N CYS A 508 -4.31 22.12 21.19
CA CYS A 508 -5.61 21.77 20.61
C CYS A 508 -6.13 22.80 19.58
N ILE A 509 -5.76 24.08 19.69
CA ILE A 509 -6.05 25.12 18.68
C ILE A 509 -5.43 24.83 17.29
N GLY A 510 -4.37 24.02 17.25
CA GLY A 510 -3.75 23.51 16.03
C GLY A 510 -4.15 22.07 15.68
N GLY A 511 -5.16 21.51 16.36
CA GLY A 511 -5.56 20.11 16.26
C GLY A 511 -6.10 19.69 14.89
N GLY A 512 -5.98 18.39 14.57
CA GLY A 512 -6.36 17.83 13.28
C GLY A 512 -7.85 17.93 12.93
N GLY A 513 -8.73 18.23 13.89
CA GLY A 513 -10.17 18.44 13.69
C GLY A 513 -10.59 19.91 13.49
N GLN A 514 -9.64 20.84 13.53
CA GLN A 514 -9.93 22.28 13.43
C GLN A 514 -10.22 22.74 11.99
N PRO A 515 -10.84 23.93 11.80
CA PRO A 515 -11.03 24.52 10.49
C PRO A 515 -9.70 24.63 9.72
N LYS A 516 -9.75 24.27 8.43
CA LYS A 516 -8.60 24.35 7.52
C LYS A 516 -8.34 25.82 7.19
N SER A 517 -7.09 26.27 7.26
CA SER A 517 -6.74 27.67 7.03
C SER A 517 -5.41 27.82 6.29
N LEU A 518 -5.37 28.79 5.37
CA LEU A 518 -4.15 29.24 4.70
C LEU A 518 -3.53 30.47 5.38
N ASP A 519 -4.08 30.93 6.50
CA ASP A 519 -3.48 32.00 7.28
C ASP A 519 -2.25 31.46 8.05
N PRO A 520 -1.04 31.96 7.79
CA PRO A 520 0.17 31.51 8.49
C PRO A 520 0.11 31.77 10.00
N LYS A 521 -0.67 32.78 10.44
CA LYS A 521 -0.82 33.17 11.85
C LYS A 521 -2.06 32.58 12.51
N ILE A 522 -2.70 31.58 11.89
CA ILE A 522 -3.96 31.03 12.40
C ILE A 522 -3.86 30.53 13.84
N ILE A 523 -2.74 29.89 14.20
CA ILE A 523 -2.51 29.39 15.57
C ILE A 523 -2.36 30.56 16.55
N GLU A 524 -1.62 31.61 16.18
CA GLU A 524 -1.43 32.81 17.02
C GLU A 524 -2.77 33.51 17.31
N LYS A 525 -3.64 33.63 16.31
CA LYS A 525 -4.96 34.25 16.46
C LYS A 525 -5.85 33.46 17.41
N ARG A 526 -5.92 32.14 17.22
CA ARG A 526 -6.70 31.24 18.12
C ARG A 526 -6.12 31.23 19.53
N GLN A 527 -4.80 31.22 19.68
CA GLN A 527 -4.12 31.29 20.98
C GLN A 527 -4.44 32.59 21.71
N SER A 528 -4.36 33.72 21.01
CA SER A 528 -4.68 35.03 21.58
C SER A 528 -6.13 35.11 22.06
N ALA A 529 -7.06 34.50 21.33
CA ALA A 529 -8.46 34.40 21.73
C ALA A 529 -8.64 33.59 23.02
N ILE A 530 -7.95 32.45 23.16
CA ILE A 530 -7.97 31.62 24.40
C ILE A 530 -7.44 32.41 25.60
N TYR A 531 -6.29 33.09 25.47
CA TYR A 531 -5.76 33.90 26.57
C TYR A 531 -6.70 35.04 26.95
N SER A 532 -7.31 35.70 25.96
CA SER A 532 -8.29 36.75 26.23
C SER A 532 -9.54 36.22 26.91
N ASP A 533 -9.95 34.97 26.62
CA ASP A 533 -11.08 34.32 27.28
C ASP A 533 -10.77 33.96 28.75
N ASP A 534 -9.54 33.54 29.07
CA ASP A 534 -9.06 33.38 30.46
C ASP A 534 -9.03 34.72 31.21
N GLU A 535 -8.48 35.77 30.59
CA GLU A 535 -8.36 37.10 31.21
C GLU A 535 -9.71 37.75 31.55
N ARG A 536 -10.75 37.42 30.78
CA ARG A 536 -12.13 37.91 31.02
C ARG A 536 -12.91 37.04 32.01
N ALA A 537 -12.40 35.88 32.40
CA ALA A 537 -13.09 34.99 33.33
C ALA A 537 -13.11 35.59 34.74
N THR A 538 -14.27 35.54 35.40
CA THR A 538 -14.43 36.02 36.79
C THR A 538 -13.67 35.13 37.78
N GLN A 539 -13.61 33.83 37.51
CA GLN A 539 -12.80 32.87 38.25
C GLN A 539 -11.73 32.31 37.33
N ARG A 540 -10.50 32.19 37.84
CA ARG A 540 -9.32 31.84 37.02
C ARG A 540 -8.52 30.67 37.57
N LYS A 541 -9.00 30.01 38.62
CA LYS A 541 -8.38 28.84 39.22
C LYS A 541 -9.40 27.73 39.37
N SER A 542 -9.04 26.51 38.99
CA SER A 542 -9.96 25.37 38.95
C SER A 542 -10.59 25.05 40.30
N HIS A 543 -9.85 25.20 41.40
CA HIS A 543 -10.33 24.94 42.76
C HIS A 543 -11.30 26.02 43.30
N GLU A 544 -11.51 27.12 42.57
CA GLU A 544 -12.50 28.17 42.91
C GLU A 544 -13.84 27.97 42.20
N ASN A 545 -13.93 27.01 41.26
CA ASN A 545 -15.14 26.74 40.50
C ASN A 545 -16.28 26.25 41.42
N PRO A 546 -17.42 26.96 41.49
CA PRO A 546 -18.50 26.63 42.42
C PRO A 546 -19.16 25.29 42.11
N GLU A 547 -19.31 24.92 40.84
CA GLU A 547 -19.89 23.64 40.44
C GLU A 547 -18.91 22.48 40.72
N ILE A 548 -17.59 22.72 40.62
CA ILE A 548 -16.56 21.75 41.02
C ILE A 548 -16.55 21.54 42.54
N MET A 549 -16.60 22.62 43.32
CA MET A 549 -16.72 22.50 44.77
C MET A 549 -18.00 21.75 45.17
N ALA A 550 -19.11 21.98 44.47
CA ALA A 550 -20.36 21.28 44.70
C ALA A 550 -20.26 19.78 44.39
N ILE A 551 -19.71 19.38 43.23
CA ILE A 551 -19.62 17.95 42.87
C ILE A 551 -18.67 17.18 43.81
N TYR A 552 -17.58 17.79 44.30
CA TYR A 552 -16.76 17.16 45.34
C TYR A 552 -17.55 17.02 46.63
N LYS A 553 -18.15 18.10 47.14
CA LYS A 553 -18.92 18.05 48.39
C LYS A 553 -20.06 17.03 48.36
N GLU A 554 -20.76 16.92 47.23
CA GLU A 554 -22.00 16.14 47.13
C GLU A 554 -21.79 14.73 46.60
N PHE A 555 -20.72 14.48 45.84
CA PHE A 555 -20.57 13.23 45.09
C PHE A 555 -19.22 12.55 45.24
N PHE A 556 -18.10 13.23 45.03
CA PHE A 556 -16.77 12.61 45.05
C PHE A 556 -16.11 12.60 46.44
N GLY A 557 -16.44 13.54 47.32
CA GLY A 557 -15.76 13.79 48.58
C GLY A 557 -14.58 14.74 48.37
N GLU A 558 -13.39 14.18 48.14
CA GLU A 558 -12.15 14.91 47.92
C GLU A 558 -11.45 14.44 46.63
N PRO A 559 -10.55 15.26 46.04
CA PRO A 559 -9.71 14.82 44.92
C PRO A 559 -8.88 13.59 45.30
N ASN A 560 -8.69 12.67 44.35
CA ASN A 560 -8.05 11.36 44.52
C ASN A 560 -8.70 10.44 45.57
N SER A 561 -9.93 10.74 46.01
CA SER A 561 -10.74 9.80 46.80
C SER A 561 -11.01 8.50 46.02
N HIS A 562 -11.37 7.42 46.72
CA HIS A 562 -11.68 6.14 46.06
C HIS A 562 -12.70 6.27 44.91
N LYS A 563 -13.76 7.05 45.14
CA LYS A 563 -14.82 7.25 44.14
C LYS A 563 -14.39 8.16 42.98
N ALA A 564 -13.60 9.19 43.26
CA ALA A 564 -12.98 9.98 42.19
C ALA A 564 -12.05 9.09 41.36
N HIS A 565 -11.22 8.27 42.00
CA HIS A 565 -10.29 7.37 41.33
C HIS A 565 -11.00 6.32 40.46
N GLU A 566 -12.11 5.75 40.95
CA GLU A 566 -12.92 4.78 40.18
C GLU A 566 -13.51 5.39 38.90
N LEU A 567 -13.98 6.64 38.97
CA LEU A 567 -14.76 7.26 37.90
C LEU A 567 -13.95 8.18 36.98
N LEU A 568 -12.90 8.79 37.50
CA LEU A 568 -12.16 9.87 36.84
C LEU A 568 -10.73 9.47 36.47
N HIS A 569 -10.24 8.29 36.90
CA HIS A 569 -8.89 7.84 36.60
C HIS A 569 -8.87 6.62 35.67
N THR A 570 -7.72 6.37 35.08
CA THR A 570 -7.45 5.25 34.18
C THR A 570 -5.99 4.84 34.27
N THR A 571 -5.70 3.67 33.75
CA THR A 571 -4.35 3.23 33.41
C THR A 571 -4.26 3.00 31.91
N TYR A 572 -3.03 2.95 31.41
CA TYR A 572 -2.70 2.69 30.01
C TYR A 572 -1.89 1.40 29.91
N SER A 573 -1.79 0.85 28.70
CA SER A 573 -1.16 -0.45 28.48
C SER A 573 -0.08 -0.32 27.42
N ASP A 574 0.98 -1.11 27.57
CA ASP A 574 2.05 -1.19 26.58
C ASP A 574 1.48 -1.66 25.22
N ARG A 575 1.72 -0.87 24.18
CA ARG A 575 1.36 -1.15 22.78
C ARG A 575 2.56 -1.06 21.85
N SER A 576 3.78 -1.12 22.39
CA SER A 576 5.03 -1.09 21.61
C SER A 576 5.12 -2.24 20.63
N LYS A 577 4.57 -3.38 21.04
CA LYS A 577 4.39 -4.59 20.25
C LYS A 577 2.99 -4.73 19.67
N LEU A 578 2.17 -3.69 19.59
CA LEU A 578 0.76 -3.84 19.22
C LEU A 578 0.36 -2.89 18.10
N VAL A 579 0.08 -3.41 16.90
CA VAL A 579 -0.67 -2.70 15.85
C VAL A 579 -2.09 -3.27 15.76
N ARG A 580 -3.04 -2.45 15.29
CA ARG A 580 -4.39 -2.94 15.05
C ARG A 580 -4.38 -3.69 13.73
N GLY A 581 -4.70 -4.98 13.79
CA GLY A 581 -4.90 -5.77 12.58
C GLY A 581 -6.17 -5.32 11.85
N PRO A 582 -6.36 -5.76 10.60
CA PRO A 582 -7.50 -5.38 9.75
C PRO A 582 -8.89 -5.63 10.35
N ASP A 583 -9.00 -6.51 11.34
CA ASP A 583 -10.26 -6.88 12.01
C ASP A 583 -10.45 -6.19 13.38
N GLY A 584 -9.56 -5.27 13.75
CA GLY A 584 -9.62 -4.54 15.03
C GLY A 584 -9.02 -5.29 16.23
N GLU A 585 -8.48 -6.49 16.02
CA GLU A 585 -7.67 -7.21 17.02
C GLU A 585 -6.27 -6.61 17.16
N ILE A 586 -5.70 -6.79 18.34
CA ILE A 586 -4.38 -6.29 18.72
C ILE A 586 -3.36 -7.38 18.34
N VAL A 587 -2.52 -7.13 17.32
CA VAL A 587 -1.52 -8.08 16.79
C VAL A 587 -0.09 -7.63 17.10
N GLU A 588 0.86 -8.58 17.18
CA GLU A 588 2.27 -8.26 17.40
C GLU A 588 2.82 -7.35 16.29
N ALA A 589 3.35 -6.19 16.68
CA ALA A 589 3.93 -5.23 15.76
C ALA A 589 5.22 -5.82 15.16
N PRO A 590 5.42 -5.71 13.83
CA PRO A 590 6.75 -5.88 13.27
C PRO A 590 7.70 -4.92 14.00
N ASP A 591 8.92 -5.36 14.29
CA ASP A 591 9.97 -4.48 14.79
C ASP A 591 10.11 -3.31 13.83
N ALA A 592 9.57 -2.17 14.24
CA ALA A 592 9.88 -0.91 13.60
C ALA A 592 11.25 -0.58 14.13
N GLY A 593 12.23 -0.55 13.22
CA GLY A 593 13.61 -0.21 13.51
C GLY A 593 13.68 0.84 14.60
N ASP A 594 14.47 0.50 15.62
CA ASP A 594 14.63 1.26 16.83
C ASP A 594 14.89 2.73 16.45
N VAL A 595 14.02 3.64 16.89
CA VAL A 595 14.21 5.09 16.64
C VAL A 595 15.41 5.59 17.45
N CYS A 596 15.97 4.74 18.33
CA CYS A 596 17.24 4.95 18.99
C CYS A 596 18.46 4.43 18.20
N SER A 597 18.31 3.66 17.12
CA SER A 597 19.46 3.20 16.31
C SER A 597 19.56 3.96 14.99
N ALA A 598 20.32 5.05 15.01
CA ALA A 598 20.75 5.73 13.79
C ALA A 598 21.88 4.96 13.04
N ASP A 599 22.23 3.73 13.47
CA ASP A 599 23.50 3.09 13.11
C ASP A 599 23.40 1.69 12.44
N ALA A 600 22.23 1.17 12.06
CA ALA A 600 22.15 -0.12 11.34
C ALA A 600 22.43 0.05 9.83
N VAL A 601 23.41 -0.70 9.31
CA VAL A 601 23.81 -0.64 7.88
C VAL A 601 22.76 -1.35 7.01
N PRO A 602 22.23 -0.71 5.94
CA PRO A 602 21.21 -1.33 5.09
C PRO A 602 21.77 -2.40 4.15
N MET A 603 21.16 -3.59 4.12
CA MET A 603 21.32 -4.62 3.07
C MET A 603 20.35 -4.33 1.94
N LEU A 604 20.84 -3.79 0.82
CA LEU A 604 20.00 -3.46 -0.33
C LEU A 604 19.78 -4.69 -1.21
N ILE A 605 18.56 -5.24 -1.22
CA ILE A 605 18.17 -6.36 -2.07
C ILE A 605 17.47 -5.79 -3.32
N VAL A 606 18.14 -5.85 -4.46
CA VAL A 606 17.66 -5.36 -5.75
C VAL A 606 17.15 -6.53 -6.59
N PHE A 607 15.98 -6.40 -7.21
CA PHE A 607 15.48 -7.41 -8.13
C PHE A 607 15.08 -6.86 -9.50
N ALA A 608 15.22 -7.72 -10.52
CA ALA A 608 14.76 -7.50 -11.87
C ALA A 608 13.98 -8.73 -12.36
N THR A 609 12.78 -8.52 -12.89
CA THR A 609 11.87 -9.63 -13.19
C THR A 609 10.94 -9.32 -14.36
N GLN A 610 10.65 -10.34 -15.19
CA GLN A 610 9.64 -10.26 -16.24
C GLN A 610 8.29 -10.84 -15.77
N THR A 611 8.33 -11.97 -15.06
CA THR A 611 7.14 -12.76 -14.70
C THR A 611 6.88 -12.81 -13.19
N GLY A 612 7.72 -12.18 -12.36
CA GLY A 612 7.54 -12.09 -10.91
C GLY A 612 8.43 -13.03 -10.09
N THR A 613 9.05 -14.06 -10.67
CA THR A 613 9.84 -15.05 -9.90
C THR A 613 11.00 -14.41 -9.13
N SER A 614 11.77 -13.52 -9.76
CA SER A 614 12.89 -12.83 -9.08
C SER A 614 12.42 -11.95 -7.92
N LYS A 615 11.22 -11.37 -8.04
CA LYS A 615 10.58 -10.61 -6.95
C LYS A 615 10.27 -11.55 -5.77
N GLU A 616 9.63 -12.69 -6.03
CA GLU A 616 9.30 -13.68 -4.99
C GLU A 616 10.55 -14.15 -4.25
N VAL A 617 11.63 -14.46 -4.98
CA VAL A 617 12.92 -14.87 -4.41
C VAL A 617 13.55 -13.76 -3.57
N ALA A 618 13.45 -12.50 -4.00
CA ALA A 618 13.97 -11.35 -3.25
C ALA A 618 13.23 -11.12 -1.92
N TYR A 619 11.90 -11.22 -1.92
CA TYR A 619 11.11 -11.10 -0.70
C TYR A 619 11.31 -12.30 0.23
N ARG A 620 11.46 -13.51 -0.32
CA ARG A 620 11.83 -14.69 0.46
C ARG A 620 13.18 -14.48 1.16
N LEU A 621 14.20 -14.07 0.43
CA LEU A 621 15.53 -13.81 0.99
C LEU A 621 15.49 -12.73 2.09
N ALA A 622 14.72 -11.66 1.88
CA ALA A 622 14.54 -10.62 2.89
C ALA A 622 13.87 -11.13 4.18
N ASN A 623 12.97 -12.10 4.08
CA ASN A 623 12.35 -12.73 5.25
C ASN A 623 13.31 -13.71 5.93
N GLU A 624 14.09 -14.48 5.16
CA GLU A 624 15.14 -15.34 5.71
C GLU A 624 16.18 -14.50 6.47
N ALA A 625 16.63 -13.38 5.90
CA ALA A 625 17.58 -12.44 6.53
C ALA A 625 17.12 -11.97 7.92
N LYS A 626 15.81 -11.73 8.11
CA LYS A 626 15.24 -11.32 9.42
C LYS A 626 15.34 -12.40 10.50
N THR A 627 15.47 -13.66 10.10
CA THR A 627 15.60 -14.80 11.02
C THR A 627 17.05 -15.17 11.31
N LYS A 628 18.00 -14.54 10.61
CA LYS A 628 19.44 -14.75 10.77
C LYS A 628 20.00 -13.66 11.68
N ASP A 629 20.93 -14.05 12.54
CA ASP A 629 21.66 -13.11 13.42
C ASP A 629 22.76 -12.40 12.60
N ILE A 630 22.38 -11.33 11.90
CA ILE A 630 23.26 -10.53 11.02
C ILE A 630 23.13 -9.02 11.34
N GLU A 631 24.21 -8.25 11.14
CA GLU A 631 24.24 -6.81 11.44
C GLU A 631 23.48 -5.92 10.44
N PHE A 632 22.97 -6.49 9.34
CA PHE A 632 22.37 -5.74 8.25
C PHE A 632 20.84 -5.85 8.21
N ALA A 633 20.17 -4.73 7.92
CA ALA A 633 18.71 -4.68 7.77
C ALA A 633 18.28 -4.79 6.29
N PRO A 634 17.46 -5.78 5.89
CA PRO A 634 17.09 -5.99 4.49
C PRO A 634 16.12 -4.92 3.96
N ARG A 635 16.44 -4.35 2.80
CA ARG A 635 15.58 -3.42 2.04
C ARG A 635 15.43 -3.92 0.61
N VAL A 636 14.21 -4.35 0.24
CA VAL A 636 13.91 -4.86 -1.11
C VAL A 636 13.45 -3.74 -2.04
N VAL A 637 14.05 -3.60 -3.21
CA VAL A 637 13.69 -2.59 -4.23
C VAL A 637 13.74 -3.18 -5.63
N ALA A 638 12.78 -2.82 -6.48
CA ALA A 638 12.87 -3.15 -7.91
C ALA A 638 13.93 -2.27 -8.59
N VAL A 639 14.72 -2.86 -9.49
CA VAL A 639 15.87 -2.15 -10.10
C VAL A 639 15.44 -0.89 -10.87
N ASP A 640 14.25 -0.85 -11.48
CA ASP A 640 13.70 0.31 -12.20
C ASP A 640 13.19 1.43 -11.27
N LYS A 641 13.14 1.20 -9.96
CA LYS A 641 12.70 2.16 -8.94
C LYS A 641 13.83 2.76 -8.12
N ILE A 642 15.07 2.36 -8.38
CA ILE A 642 16.26 2.87 -7.72
C ILE A 642 17.24 3.43 -8.76
N LYS A 643 17.94 4.51 -8.43
CA LYS A 643 18.94 5.05 -9.34
C LYS A 643 20.20 4.19 -9.31
N PRO A 644 20.88 3.96 -10.45
CA PRO A 644 22.09 3.14 -10.46
C PRO A 644 23.20 3.64 -9.51
N ASN A 645 23.38 4.96 -9.41
CA ASN A 645 24.32 5.57 -8.46
C ASN A 645 23.98 5.33 -6.98
N GLU A 646 22.74 4.99 -6.64
CA GLU A 646 22.35 4.62 -5.26
C GLU A 646 22.72 3.16 -4.98
N ILE A 647 22.64 2.29 -5.98
CA ILE A 647 23.13 0.90 -5.89
C ILE A 647 24.66 0.91 -5.68
N ALA A 648 25.40 1.70 -6.45
CA ALA A 648 26.86 1.78 -6.37
C ALA A 648 27.42 2.40 -5.08
N LYS A 649 26.59 3.11 -4.31
CA LYS A 649 26.97 3.72 -3.03
C LYS A 649 26.55 2.90 -1.81
N SER A 650 25.90 1.77 -2.01
CA SER A 650 25.40 0.93 -0.93
C SER A 650 26.52 0.03 -0.42
N GLU A 651 26.68 -0.10 0.89
CA GLU A 651 27.73 -0.95 1.48
C GLU A 651 27.50 -2.44 1.18
N LEU A 652 26.23 -2.87 1.12
CA LEU A 652 25.85 -4.25 0.81
C LEU A 652 24.70 -4.30 -0.21
N VAL A 653 24.92 -5.00 -1.34
CA VAL A 653 23.95 -5.19 -2.41
C VAL A 653 23.72 -6.67 -2.72
N VAL A 654 22.46 -7.13 -2.74
CA VAL A 654 22.10 -8.44 -3.28
C VAL A 654 21.24 -8.28 -4.52
N TYR A 655 21.72 -8.71 -5.67
CA TYR A 655 21.05 -8.54 -6.96
C TYR A 655 20.43 -9.86 -7.46
N ILE A 656 19.12 -9.88 -7.71
CA ILE A 656 18.39 -11.09 -8.13
C ILE A 656 17.69 -10.80 -9.46
N THR A 657 18.08 -11.51 -10.51
CA THR A 657 17.52 -11.27 -11.86
C THR A 657 17.20 -12.54 -12.63
N SER A 658 16.18 -12.47 -13.48
CA SER A 658 15.86 -13.52 -14.46
C SER A 658 16.55 -13.27 -15.80
N THR A 659 16.84 -14.31 -16.57
CA THR A 659 17.31 -14.17 -17.96
C THR A 659 16.16 -14.42 -18.93
N PHE A 660 16.00 -13.55 -19.93
CA PHE A 660 14.94 -13.64 -20.94
C PHE A 660 15.50 -13.85 -22.35
N GLY A 661 14.62 -14.29 -23.26
CA GLY A 661 14.98 -14.49 -24.67
C GLY A 661 16.19 -15.41 -24.83
N ASN A 662 17.23 -14.89 -25.48
CA ASN A 662 18.45 -15.62 -25.77
C ASN A 662 19.62 -15.27 -24.84
N GLY A 663 19.35 -14.70 -23.66
CA GLY A 663 20.39 -14.24 -22.72
C GLY A 663 20.18 -12.82 -22.19
N GLU A 664 19.09 -12.17 -22.58
CA GLU A 664 18.78 -10.78 -22.34
C GLU A 664 18.37 -10.51 -20.89
N HIS A 665 18.56 -9.26 -20.46
CA HIS A 665 18.04 -8.75 -19.20
C HIS A 665 16.52 -8.57 -19.30
N PRO A 666 15.76 -8.69 -18.18
CA PRO A 666 14.33 -8.35 -18.17
C PRO A 666 14.13 -6.87 -18.49
N ASP A 667 12.95 -6.51 -19.00
CA ASP A 667 12.65 -5.11 -19.36
C ASP A 667 12.85 -4.16 -18.18
N SER A 668 12.55 -4.62 -16.96
CA SER A 668 12.77 -3.86 -15.73
C SER A 668 14.23 -3.47 -15.50
N ALA A 669 15.19 -4.25 -16.00
CA ALA A 669 16.63 -4.01 -15.82
C ALA A 669 17.27 -3.24 -16.97
N ALA A 670 16.57 -2.98 -18.07
CA ALA A 670 17.16 -2.39 -19.27
C ALA A 670 17.94 -1.09 -18.99
N ALA A 671 17.35 -0.15 -18.25
CA ALA A 671 17.99 1.13 -17.92
C ALA A 671 19.19 0.99 -16.96
N PHE A 672 19.17 -0.01 -16.07
CA PHE A 672 20.29 -0.27 -15.17
C PHE A 672 21.44 -0.94 -15.90
N TRP A 673 21.14 -1.90 -16.78
CA TRP A 673 22.14 -2.56 -17.60
C TRP A 673 22.80 -1.57 -18.57
N GLU A 674 22.02 -0.74 -19.26
CA GLU A 674 22.56 0.32 -20.14
C GLU A 674 23.55 1.23 -19.40
N TRP A 675 23.24 1.61 -18.16
CA TRP A 675 24.15 2.38 -17.33
C TRP A 675 25.39 1.58 -16.90
N LEU A 676 25.20 0.34 -16.39
CA LEU A 676 26.28 -0.49 -15.85
C LEU A 676 27.30 -0.91 -16.92
N SER A 677 26.83 -1.08 -18.17
CA SER A 677 27.65 -1.41 -19.33
C SER A 677 28.35 -0.19 -19.96
N ASP A 678 28.10 1.03 -19.48
CA ASP A 678 28.78 2.21 -20.01
C ASP A 678 30.28 2.14 -19.73
N SER A 679 31.07 2.08 -20.81
CA SER A 679 32.55 2.04 -20.77
C SER A 679 33.20 3.30 -20.17
N SER A 680 32.45 4.39 -20.01
CA SER A 680 32.91 5.63 -19.39
C SER A 680 32.80 5.63 -17.86
N LEU A 681 32.16 4.63 -17.26
CA LEU A 681 32.15 4.46 -15.82
C LEU A 681 33.58 4.24 -15.30
N ALA A 682 33.91 4.91 -14.20
CA ALA A 682 35.23 4.76 -13.59
C ALA A 682 35.37 3.37 -12.96
N ASP A 683 36.54 2.75 -13.09
CA ASP A 683 36.83 1.40 -12.55
C ASP A 683 36.70 1.30 -11.02
N ASP A 684 36.53 2.42 -10.33
CA ASP A 684 36.33 2.51 -8.87
C ASP A 684 34.86 2.76 -8.47
N THR A 685 33.91 2.70 -9.41
CA THR A 685 32.49 3.05 -9.20
C THR A 685 31.83 2.30 -8.04
N PHE A 686 32.18 1.03 -7.83
CA PHE A 686 31.64 0.17 -6.76
C PHE A 686 32.63 -0.03 -5.59
N THR A 687 33.68 0.78 -5.50
CA THR A 687 34.65 0.68 -4.39
C THR A 687 33.95 0.85 -3.04
N GLY A 688 34.09 -0.15 -2.17
CA GLY A 688 33.45 -0.18 -0.86
C GLY A 688 32.06 -0.87 -0.85
N THR A 689 31.58 -1.35 -1.99
CA THR A 689 30.35 -2.15 -2.09
C THR A 689 30.68 -3.65 -2.01
N GLN A 690 30.13 -4.34 -1.02
CA GLN A 690 30.04 -5.80 -1.01
C GLN A 690 28.78 -6.25 -1.74
N PHE A 691 28.85 -7.33 -2.53
CA PHE A 691 27.68 -7.78 -3.29
C PHE A 691 27.51 -9.29 -3.43
N ALA A 692 26.30 -9.73 -3.74
CA ALA A 692 26.00 -11.09 -4.14
C ALA A 692 24.96 -11.09 -5.28
N VAL A 693 25.06 -12.04 -6.22
CA VAL A 693 24.13 -12.12 -7.36
C VAL A 693 23.53 -13.51 -7.49
N MET A 694 22.20 -13.58 -7.68
CA MET A 694 21.46 -14.80 -7.98
C MET A 694 20.76 -14.68 -9.34
N GLY A 695 21.09 -15.58 -10.26
CA GLY A 695 20.47 -15.69 -11.57
C GLY A 695 19.36 -16.75 -11.59
N LEU A 696 18.21 -16.38 -12.16
CA LEU A 696 17.12 -17.30 -12.48
C LEU A 696 17.10 -17.53 -14.00
N GLY A 697 17.50 -18.71 -14.43
CA GLY A 697 17.60 -19.06 -15.85
C GLY A 697 17.08 -20.48 -16.11
N SER A 698 17.37 -21.00 -17.30
CA SER A 698 17.04 -22.38 -17.65
C SER A 698 18.13 -22.97 -18.54
N LYS A 699 18.62 -24.16 -18.21
CA LYS A 699 19.60 -24.89 -19.07
C LYS A 699 19.00 -25.34 -20.40
N ALA A 700 17.68 -25.23 -20.56
CA ALA A 700 17.04 -25.38 -21.86
C ALA A 700 17.44 -24.28 -22.86
N TYR A 701 17.98 -23.14 -22.38
CA TYR A 701 18.45 -22.02 -23.20
C TYR A 701 19.99 -21.97 -23.23
N PRO A 702 20.61 -21.55 -24.36
CA PRO A 702 22.08 -21.56 -24.50
C PRO A 702 22.79 -20.64 -23.50
N LEU A 703 22.24 -19.46 -23.24
CA LEU A 703 22.83 -18.45 -22.35
C LEU A 703 22.24 -18.53 -20.94
N PHE A 704 22.55 -19.62 -20.24
CA PHE A 704 22.03 -19.93 -18.90
C PHE A 704 22.45 -18.88 -17.85
N CYS A 705 21.47 -18.19 -17.26
CA CYS A 705 21.65 -17.12 -16.26
C CYS A 705 22.52 -15.93 -16.73
N LYS A 706 22.62 -15.70 -18.05
CA LYS A 706 23.57 -14.76 -18.63
C LYS A 706 23.42 -13.32 -18.13
N ALA A 707 22.19 -12.81 -18.05
CA ALA A 707 21.93 -11.46 -17.52
C ALA A 707 22.48 -11.27 -16.09
N ALA A 708 22.40 -12.30 -15.25
CA ALA A 708 22.91 -12.21 -13.88
C ALA A 708 24.44 -12.34 -13.82
N GLU A 709 25.02 -13.18 -14.68
CA GLU A 709 26.47 -13.31 -14.85
C GLU A 709 27.11 -11.98 -15.29
N GLU A 710 26.47 -11.31 -16.25
CA GLU A 710 26.91 -10.01 -16.74
C GLU A 710 26.90 -8.91 -15.67
N VAL A 711 25.87 -8.85 -14.81
CA VAL A 711 25.85 -7.91 -13.68
C VAL A 711 26.93 -8.25 -12.67
N HIS A 712 27.09 -9.53 -12.34
CA HIS A 712 28.08 -10.00 -11.38
C HIS A 712 29.51 -9.61 -11.81
N ASP A 713 29.87 -9.96 -13.04
CA ASP A 713 31.21 -9.72 -13.56
C ASP A 713 31.49 -8.23 -13.69
N ARG A 714 30.52 -7.44 -14.17
CA ARG A 714 30.69 -6.00 -14.34
C ARG A 714 30.79 -5.25 -13.00
N MET A 715 30.04 -5.65 -11.97
CA MET A 715 30.19 -5.07 -10.64
C MET A 715 31.56 -5.39 -10.02
N ALA A 716 32.11 -6.58 -10.27
CA ALA A 716 33.46 -6.94 -9.83
C ALA A 716 34.54 -6.12 -10.58
N GLU A 717 34.42 -5.96 -11.90
CA GLU A 717 35.33 -5.15 -12.71
C GLU A 717 35.40 -3.68 -12.26
N LEU A 718 34.27 -3.14 -11.79
CA LEU A 718 34.14 -1.76 -11.32
C LEU A 718 34.47 -1.57 -9.82
N GLY A 719 35.15 -2.54 -9.20
CA GLY A 719 35.71 -2.42 -7.84
C GLY A 719 34.84 -2.96 -6.71
N GLY A 720 33.70 -3.61 -7.00
CA GLY A 720 32.87 -4.29 -6.01
C GLY A 720 33.48 -5.60 -5.52
N VAL A 721 33.13 -6.03 -4.29
CA VAL A 721 33.62 -7.28 -3.68
C VAL A 721 32.50 -8.30 -3.55
N ALA A 722 32.60 -9.43 -4.26
CA ALA A 722 31.61 -10.51 -4.15
C ALA A 722 31.70 -11.25 -2.81
N LEU A 723 30.58 -11.40 -2.09
CA LEU A 723 30.49 -12.08 -0.79
C LEU A 723 30.46 -13.61 -0.91
N CYS A 724 29.84 -14.11 -1.96
CA CYS A 724 29.69 -15.54 -2.20
C CYS A 724 29.72 -15.83 -3.71
N PRO A 725 29.94 -17.09 -4.11
CA PRO A 725 29.91 -17.46 -5.52
C PRO A 725 28.57 -17.12 -6.19
N PHE A 726 28.62 -16.80 -7.47
CA PHE A 726 27.45 -16.51 -8.29
C PHE A 726 26.41 -17.65 -8.26
N GLY A 727 25.17 -17.34 -7.88
CA GLY A 727 24.07 -18.29 -7.78
C GLY A 727 23.38 -18.55 -9.13
N LYS A 728 23.10 -19.82 -9.45
CA LYS A 728 22.46 -20.23 -10.71
C LYS A 728 21.25 -21.13 -10.46
N GLY A 729 20.04 -20.59 -10.55
CA GLY A 729 18.78 -21.34 -10.50
C GLY A 729 18.32 -21.80 -11.91
N ASP A 730 17.86 -23.05 -12.03
CA ASP A 730 17.51 -23.67 -13.31
C ASP A 730 16.01 -24.07 -13.38
N GLU A 731 15.20 -23.29 -14.09
CA GLU A 731 13.76 -23.55 -14.28
C GLU A 731 13.49 -24.86 -15.06
N SER A 732 14.47 -25.41 -15.78
CA SER A 732 14.32 -26.73 -16.43
C SER A 732 14.59 -27.92 -15.49
N HIS A 733 15.14 -27.65 -14.31
CA HIS A 733 15.35 -28.67 -13.29
C HIS A 733 14.00 -29.09 -12.68
N PRO A 734 13.83 -30.36 -12.23
CA PRO A 734 12.60 -30.79 -11.55
C PRO A 734 12.25 -29.99 -10.30
N GLU A 735 13.24 -29.40 -9.63
CA GLU A 735 13.09 -28.50 -8.47
C GLU A 735 13.11 -27.01 -8.85
N LYS A 736 13.14 -26.70 -10.15
CA LYS A 736 13.26 -25.34 -10.68
C LYS A 736 14.47 -24.60 -10.09
N TYR A 737 14.33 -23.30 -9.84
CA TYR A 737 15.39 -22.48 -9.27
C TYR A 737 15.84 -22.90 -7.86
N GLU A 738 15.09 -23.75 -7.14
CA GLU A 738 15.43 -24.17 -5.76
C GLU A 738 16.73 -24.96 -5.67
N ASP A 739 17.10 -25.71 -6.73
CA ASP A 739 18.37 -26.45 -6.80
C ASP A 739 19.60 -25.52 -6.67
N GLY A 740 19.48 -24.33 -7.24
CA GLY A 740 20.51 -23.28 -7.13
C GLY A 740 20.36 -22.42 -5.88
N TYR A 741 19.13 -22.11 -5.47
CA TYR A 741 18.86 -21.19 -4.37
C TYR A 741 19.42 -21.67 -3.03
N GLY A 742 19.18 -22.94 -2.66
CA GLY A 742 19.61 -23.46 -1.35
C GLY A 742 21.12 -23.36 -1.14
N ASN A 743 21.90 -23.86 -2.10
CA ASN A 743 23.36 -23.83 -2.03
C ASN A 743 23.90 -22.38 -2.01
N TRP A 744 23.28 -21.49 -2.78
CA TRP A 744 23.68 -20.08 -2.84
C TRP A 744 23.39 -19.33 -1.55
N THR A 745 22.21 -19.54 -0.94
CA THR A 745 21.86 -18.92 0.34
C THR A 745 22.74 -19.39 1.48
N GLU A 746 23.13 -20.67 1.53
CA GLU A 746 24.11 -21.17 2.52
C GLU A 746 25.42 -20.38 2.44
N ALA A 747 25.98 -20.23 1.23
CA ALA A 747 27.21 -19.47 1.01
C ALA A 747 27.05 -17.96 1.30
N LEU A 748 25.89 -17.38 1.00
CA LEU A 748 25.57 -15.99 1.33
C LEU A 748 25.57 -15.76 2.84
N TRP A 749 24.90 -16.63 3.60
CA TRP A 749 24.81 -16.51 5.06
C TRP A 749 26.15 -16.73 5.75
N GLU A 750 26.98 -17.65 5.24
CA GLU A 750 28.36 -17.83 5.68
C GLU A 750 29.20 -16.56 5.41
N GLY A 751 29.07 -15.98 4.21
CA GLY A 751 29.74 -14.73 3.85
C GLY A 751 29.33 -13.51 4.69
N LEU A 752 28.12 -13.56 5.28
CA LEU A 752 27.59 -12.54 6.20
C LEU A 752 27.83 -12.86 7.69
N GLY A 753 28.44 -13.99 8.01
CA GLY A 753 28.79 -14.38 9.39
C GLY A 753 27.61 -14.90 10.25
N ALA A 754 26.51 -15.35 9.65
CA ALA A 754 25.31 -15.78 10.38
C ALA A 754 25.51 -17.13 11.11
N GLN A 755 24.98 -17.28 12.34
CA GLN A 755 24.86 -18.56 13.05
C GLN A 755 23.43 -19.11 12.97
N ASP A 756 23.27 -20.43 12.79
CA ASP A 756 21.95 -21.08 12.78
C ASP A 756 21.37 -21.19 14.21
N ALA A 757 20.33 -20.42 14.50
CA ALA A 757 19.50 -20.63 15.67
C ALA A 757 18.68 -21.92 15.45
N GLY A 758 19.02 -22.99 16.18
CA GLY A 758 18.38 -24.32 16.08
C GLY A 758 16.89 -24.34 16.45
N ALA A 759 16.03 -23.75 15.63
CA ALA A 759 14.59 -23.68 15.85
C ALA A 759 13.90 -25.00 15.49
N VAL A 760 13.09 -25.50 16.42
CA VAL A 760 12.12 -26.58 16.16
C VAL A 760 11.07 -26.04 15.17
N PRO A 761 10.64 -26.79 14.14
CA PRO A 761 9.59 -26.32 13.24
C PRO A 761 8.28 -26.16 14.01
N THR A 762 7.94 -24.91 14.34
CA THR A 762 6.62 -24.53 14.83
C THR A 762 5.64 -24.54 13.66
N ILE A 763 4.34 -24.72 13.94
CA ILE A 763 3.30 -24.56 12.93
C ILE A 763 3.28 -23.06 12.59
N PRO A 764 3.67 -22.64 11.36
CA PRO A 764 3.61 -21.24 10.98
C PRO A 764 2.14 -20.79 10.95
N GLU A 765 1.87 -19.51 11.18
CA GLU A 765 0.50 -18.99 11.03
C GLU A 765 0.05 -19.09 9.57
N PRO A 766 -1.22 -19.47 9.31
CA PRO A 766 -1.72 -19.61 7.95
C PRO A 766 -1.82 -18.22 7.33
N LYS A 767 -1.36 -18.06 6.07
CA LYS A 767 -1.44 -16.78 5.34
C LYS A 767 -2.86 -16.32 5.05
N TYR A 768 -3.83 -17.21 5.22
CA TYR A 768 -5.23 -16.97 4.89
C TYR A 768 -6.14 -17.42 6.02
N ALA A 769 -7.26 -16.73 6.20
CA ALA A 769 -8.36 -17.12 7.07
C ALA A 769 -9.54 -17.55 6.19
N VAL A 770 -10.26 -18.61 6.59
CA VAL A 770 -11.41 -19.12 5.85
C VAL A 770 -12.67 -18.87 6.67
N LEU A 771 -13.52 -17.96 6.20
CA LEU A 771 -14.72 -17.50 6.90
C LEU A 771 -15.98 -18.14 6.31
N VAL A 772 -16.85 -18.70 7.15
CA VAL A 772 -18.15 -19.24 6.71
C VAL A 772 -19.09 -18.10 6.33
N THR A 773 -19.78 -18.22 5.19
CA THR A 773 -20.68 -17.18 4.66
C THR A 773 -22.06 -17.74 4.30
N ALA A 774 -23.08 -16.87 4.22
CA ALA A 774 -24.44 -17.25 3.87
C ALA A 774 -24.70 -17.12 2.35
N SER A 775 -25.44 -18.10 1.79
CA SER A 775 -26.03 -18.22 0.44
C SER A 775 -25.37 -17.45 -0.73
N MET A 776 -24.93 -18.20 -1.75
CA MET A 776 -24.36 -17.66 -2.99
C MET A 776 -25.35 -16.92 -3.90
N GLN A 777 -24.78 -16.10 -4.80
CA GLN A 777 -25.40 -15.73 -6.08
C GLN A 777 -25.21 -16.89 -7.07
N ASN A 778 -26.29 -17.37 -7.69
CA ASN A 778 -26.26 -18.42 -8.71
C ASN A 778 -26.59 -17.84 -10.09
N PRO A 779 -25.80 -18.11 -11.15
CA PRO A 779 -24.59 -18.95 -11.22
C PRO A 779 -23.28 -18.22 -10.81
N PRO A 780 -22.21 -18.95 -10.44
CA PRO A 780 -20.95 -18.36 -10.00
C PRO A 780 -20.30 -17.51 -11.10
N PRO A 781 -19.76 -16.31 -10.76
CA PRO A 781 -19.03 -15.49 -11.72
C PRO A 781 -17.73 -16.19 -12.16
N PRO A 782 -17.25 -15.93 -13.39
CA PRO A 782 -15.98 -16.50 -13.86
C PRO A 782 -14.83 -16.02 -12.95
N PRO A 783 -13.66 -16.69 -12.96
CA PRO A 783 -12.46 -16.17 -12.31
C PRO A 783 -12.15 -14.72 -12.74
N PRO A 784 -11.43 -13.93 -11.92
CA PRO A 784 -11.04 -12.57 -12.28
C PRO A 784 -10.40 -12.49 -13.67
N ASP A 785 -10.65 -11.41 -14.40
CA ASP A 785 -10.19 -11.16 -15.77
C ASP A 785 -10.64 -12.17 -16.85
N CYS A 786 -11.47 -13.15 -16.48
CA CYS A 786 -12.01 -14.17 -17.39
C CYS A 786 -13.48 -13.93 -17.72
N GLN A 787 -13.93 -14.53 -18.82
CA GLN A 787 -15.34 -14.61 -19.19
C GLN A 787 -15.77 -16.04 -19.40
N TRP A 788 -17.04 -16.30 -19.13
CA TRP A 788 -17.65 -17.57 -19.51
C TRP A 788 -17.90 -17.60 -21.02
N THR A 789 -17.41 -18.65 -21.68
CA THR A 789 -17.75 -19.01 -23.06
C THR A 789 -18.29 -20.45 -23.10
N THR A 790 -18.97 -20.81 -24.17
CA THR A 790 -19.62 -22.11 -24.34
C THR A 790 -18.90 -22.92 -25.41
N VAL A 791 -18.71 -24.21 -25.17
CA VAL A 791 -18.09 -25.14 -26.13
C VAL A 791 -19.09 -25.47 -27.24
N ASN A 792 -18.76 -25.10 -28.48
CA ASN A 792 -19.55 -25.42 -29.67
C ASN A 792 -19.10 -26.74 -30.32
N ALA A 793 -17.81 -27.09 -30.22
CA ALA A 793 -17.26 -28.32 -30.78
C ALA A 793 -16.11 -28.89 -29.95
N ASN A 794 -16.03 -30.21 -29.90
CA ASN A 794 -14.89 -31.00 -29.47
C ASN A 794 -14.78 -32.20 -30.42
N LYS A 795 -13.78 -32.20 -31.32
CA LYS A 795 -13.63 -33.20 -32.38
C LYS A 795 -12.21 -33.76 -32.40
N LEU A 796 -12.07 -35.08 -32.31
CA LEU A 796 -10.78 -35.76 -32.50
C LEU A 796 -10.31 -35.58 -33.96
N LEU A 797 -9.07 -35.11 -34.14
CA LEU A 797 -8.44 -34.87 -35.45
C LEU A 797 -7.50 -35.98 -35.90
N THR A 798 -6.90 -36.69 -34.95
CA THR A 798 -5.90 -37.76 -35.21
C THR A 798 -6.55 -39.13 -35.24
N ASP A 799 -5.87 -40.13 -35.81
CA ASP A 799 -6.32 -41.53 -35.72
C ASP A 799 -6.48 -41.96 -34.23
N PRO A 800 -7.60 -42.59 -33.82
CA PRO A 800 -7.81 -43.02 -32.44
C PRO A 800 -6.76 -43.99 -31.88
N LYS A 801 -5.98 -44.66 -32.74
CA LYS A 801 -4.90 -45.58 -32.37
C LYS A 801 -3.60 -44.87 -32.04
N MET A 802 -3.51 -43.57 -32.26
CA MET A 802 -2.31 -42.80 -31.96
C MET A 802 -2.05 -42.73 -30.46
N ASP A 803 -0.77 -42.74 -30.11
CA ASP A 803 -0.25 -42.48 -28.76
C ASP A 803 -0.43 -41.01 -28.35
N ARG A 804 -0.79 -40.11 -29.28
CA ARG A 804 -1.05 -38.69 -29.01
C ARG A 804 -2.28 -38.22 -29.77
N ALA A 805 -3.37 -38.01 -29.06
CA ALA A 805 -4.59 -37.46 -29.63
C ALA A 805 -4.44 -35.95 -29.86
N SER A 806 -4.95 -35.42 -30.97
CA SER A 806 -5.17 -33.97 -31.13
C SER A 806 -6.63 -33.69 -31.42
N HIS A 807 -7.16 -32.62 -30.85
CA HIS A 807 -8.57 -32.25 -30.94
C HIS A 807 -8.72 -30.84 -31.51
N HIS A 808 -9.79 -30.66 -32.26
CA HIS A 808 -10.34 -29.37 -32.62
C HIS A 808 -11.40 -28.98 -31.59
N PHE A 809 -11.24 -27.78 -31.03
CA PHE A 809 -12.22 -27.18 -30.15
C PHE A 809 -12.77 -25.90 -30.77
N GLU A 810 -14.04 -25.62 -30.53
CA GLU A 810 -14.67 -24.35 -30.90
C GLU A 810 -15.39 -23.77 -29.69
N PHE A 811 -15.20 -22.47 -29.43
CA PHE A 811 -15.78 -21.74 -28.31
C PHE A 811 -16.57 -20.53 -28.82
N SER A 812 -17.81 -20.40 -28.37
CA SER A 812 -18.72 -19.34 -28.78
C SER A 812 -18.29 -17.96 -28.29
N LEU A 813 -18.32 -16.96 -29.18
CA LEU A 813 -18.21 -15.55 -28.82
C LEU A 813 -19.58 -14.90 -28.56
N ASP A 814 -20.67 -15.56 -28.97
CA ASP A 814 -22.02 -15.06 -28.74
C ASP A 814 -22.31 -14.89 -27.25
N ASN A 815 -22.90 -13.75 -26.89
CA ASN A 815 -23.19 -13.34 -25.50
C ASN A 815 -21.95 -13.22 -24.59
N THR A 816 -20.77 -13.03 -25.17
CA THR A 816 -19.53 -12.69 -24.46
C THR A 816 -19.05 -11.30 -24.90
N SER A 817 -18.13 -10.69 -24.16
CA SER A 817 -17.36 -9.54 -24.65
C SER A 817 -15.94 -9.94 -25.08
N LEU A 818 -15.69 -11.24 -25.32
CA LEU A 818 -14.44 -11.73 -25.86
C LEU A 818 -14.33 -11.29 -27.32
N SER A 819 -13.15 -10.79 -27.69
CA SER A 819 -12.80 -10.45 -29.05
C SER A 819 -11.35 -10.85 -29.29
N TYR A 820 -11.02 -11.28 -30.50
CA TYR A 820 -9.67 -11.68 -30.87
C TYR A 820 -9.31 -11.16 -32.25
N SER A 821 -8.00 -11.19 -32.54
CA SER A 821 -7.46 -10.98 -33.88
C SER A 821 -6.71 -12.23 -34.31
N THR A 822 -6.65 -12.46 -35.62
CA THR A 822 -5.88 -13.56 -36.21
C THR A 822 -4.44 -13.59 -35.66
N GLY A 823 -4.02 -14.75 -35.11
CA GLY A 823 -2.70 -14.94 -34.50
C GLY A 823 -2.65 -14.77 -32.97
N TYR A 824 -3.73 -14.30 -32.33
CA TYR A 824 -3.79 -14.18 -30.85
C TYR A 824 -3.88 -15.53 -30.13
N HIS A 825 -3.76 -15.49 -28.81
CA HIS A 825 -3.95 -16.65 -27.93
C HIS A 825 -5.28 -16.60 -27.20
N MET A 826 -5.87 -17.76 -26.98
CA MET A 826 -6.93 -17.95 -25.99
C MET A 826 -6.34 -18.63 -24.76
N ALA A 827 -6.48 -17.99 -23.61
CA ALA A 827 -6.17 -18.58 -22.32
C ALA A 827 -7.42 -19.32 -21.81
N ILE A 828 -7.27 -20.61 -21.53
CA ILE A 828 -8.32 -21.44 -20.93
C ILE A 828 -7.97 -21.71 -19.47
N VAL A 829 -8.88 -21.40 -18.55
CA VAL A 829 -8.73 -21.75 -17.13
C VAL A 829 -9.30 -23.16 -16.93
N PRO A 830 -8.47 -24.17 -16.63
CA PRO A 830 -8.95 -25.53 -16.48
C PRO A 830 -9.65 -25.73 -15.13
N ARG A 831 -10.28 -26.90 -14.97
CA ARG A 831 -10.90 -27.33 -13.71
C ARG A 831 -10.37 -28.71 -13.35
N ASN A 832 -10.29 -29.02 -12.05
CA ASN A 832 -10.08 -30.39 -11.61
C ASN A 832 -11.29 -31.25 -11.97
N LEU A 833 -11.07 -32.52 -12.29
CA LEU A 833 -12.14 -33.48 -12.57
C LEU A 833 -12.96 -33.73 -11.30
N ASP A 834 -14.27 -33.92 -11.45
CA ASP A 834 -15.18 -34.09 -10.32
C ASP A 834 -14.78 -35.26 -9.41
N ASN A 835 -14.40 -36.41 -9.99
CA ASN A 835 -13.91 -37.57 -9.23
C ASN A 835 -12.65 -37.25 -8.40
N THR A 836 -11.75 -36.41 -8.91
CA THR A 836 -10.55 -35.99 -8.18
C THR A 836 -10.93 -35.10 -6.99
N VAL A 837 -11.87 -34.18 -7.18
CA VAL A 837 -12.36 -33.30 -6.12
C VAL A 837 -13.14 -34.09 -5.06
N ASP A 838 -13.96 -35.05 -5.47
CA ASP A 838 -14.72 -35.92 -4.56
C ASP A 838 -13.80 -36.72 -3.64
N ASN A 839 -12.77 -37.35 -4.22
CA ASN A 839 -11.76 -38.06 -3.44
C ASN A 839 -11.01 -37.11 -2.50
N TRP A 840 -10.63 -35.92 -2.97
CA TRP A 840 -9.95 -34.91 -2.16
C TRP A 840 -10.75 -34.44 -0.95
N LEU A 841 -12.05 -34.13 -1.15
CA LEU A 841 -12.96 -33.75 -0.07
C LEU A 841 -13.14 -34.90 0.93
N HIS A 842 -13.20 -36.13 0.45
CA HIS A 842 -13.30 -37.33 1.29
C HIS A 842 -12.06 -37.52 2.17
N ILE A 843 -10.85 -37.48 1.58
CA ILE A 843 -9.57 -37.69 2.29
C ILE A 843 -9.35 -36.63 3.38
N ASN A 844 -9.76 -35.39 3.12
CA ASN A 844 -9.61 -34.25 4.03
C ASN A 844 -10.81 -34.04 4.96
N LYS A 845 -11.87 -34.87 4.85
CA LYS A 845 -13.10 -34.78 5.63
C LYS A 845 -13.78 -33.40 5.56
N LEU A 846 -13.78 -32.79 4.37
CA LEU A 846 -14.35 -31.47 4.13
C LEU A 846 -15.78 -31.56 3.60
N ASN A 847 -16.66 -30.66 4.03
CA ASN A 847 -18.00 -30.52 3.48
C ASN A 847 -17.96 -29.64 2.22
N GLY A 848 -18.09 -30.26 1.03
CA GLY A 848 -18.02 -29.58 -0.25
C GLY A 848 -19.06 -28.48 -0.45
N ASP A 849 -20.23 -28.59 0.18
CA ASP A 849 -21.36 -27.64 0.00
C ASP A 849 -21.27 -26.41 0.92
N MET A 850 -20.31 -26.39 1.86
CA MET A 850 -20.14 -25.27 2.77
C MET A 850 -19.61 -24.04 2.03
N CYS A 851 -20.34 -22.92 2.13
CA CYS A 851 -19.94 -21.64 1.56
C CYS A 851 -18.94 -20.92 2.47
N VAL A 852 -17.81 -20.54 1.89
CA VAL A 852 -16.71 -19.87 2.59
C VAL A 852 -16.15 -18.72 1.76
N THR A 853 -15.46 -17.80 2.42
CA THR A 853 -14.67 -16.75 1.79
C THR A 853 -13.28 -16.78 2.38
N VAL A 854 -12.27 -16.77 1.52
CA VAL A 854 -10.86 -16.73 1.92
C VAL A 854 -10.45 -15.27 2.10
N ARG A 855 -9.86 -14.94 3.24
CA ARG A 855 -9.29 -13.62 3.51
C ARG A 855 -7.81 -13.75 3.78
N GLY A 856 -7.07 -12.70 3.45
CA GLY A 856 -5.69 -12.53 3.87
C GLY A 856 -5.52 -12.46 5.38
N THR A 857 -4.49 -13.07 5.94
CA THR A 857 -4.00 -12.76 7.29
C THR A 857 -2.74 -11.90 7.19
N GLY A 858 -2.60 -10.91 8.06
CA GLY A 858 -1.50 -9.93 7.99
C GLY A 858 -1.42 -9.25 6.61
N ASN A 859 -0.21 -9.21 6.02
CA ASN A 859 0.06 -8.59 4.71
C ASN A 859 -0.33 -9.45 3.49
N ASN A 860 -0.86 -10.66 3.70
CA ASN A 860 -1.15 -11.57 2.60
C ASN A 860 -2.48 -11.18 1.97
N MET A 861 -2.54 -10.96 0.66
CA MET A 861 -3.84 -10.84 -0.03
C MET A 861 -4.41 -12.24 -0.25
N ALA A 862 -5.72 -12.40 -0.05
CA ALA A 862 -6.40 -13.63 -0.43
C ALA A 862 -6.09 -13.95 -1.91
N PRO A 863 -5.86 -15.23 -2.28
CA PRO A 863 -5.57 -15.57 -3.66
C PRO A 863 -6.70 -15.09 -4.58
N ALA A 864 -6.34 -14.55 -5.75
CA ALA A 864 -7.28 -13.92 -6.66
C ALA A 864 -8.48 -14.84 -6.97
N GLY A 865 -9.70 -14.34 -6.71
CA GLY A 865 -10.94 -15.07 -6.94
C GLY A 865 -11.38 -15.97 -5.78
N LEU A 866 -10.59 -16.10 -4.69
CA LEU A 866 -10.99 -16.77 -3.45
C LEU A 866 -11.52 -15.79 -2.37
N ASP A 867 -11.41 -14.49 -2.61
CA ASP A 867 -11.91 -13.38 -1.79
C ASP A 867 -13.43 -13.16 -1.85
N ARG A 868 -14.13 -14.04 -2.59
CA ARG A 868 -15.58 -14.07 -2.73
C ARG A 868 -16.19 -15.29 -2.03
N SER A 869 -17.51 -15.30 -1.86
CA SER A 869 -18.23 -16.46 -1.32
C SER A 869 -18.25 -17.58 -2.36
N LEU A 870 -17.65 -18.72 -2.01
CA LEU A 870 -17.54 -19.94 -2.82
C LEU A 870 -17.84 -21.15 -1.96
N THR A 871 -18.38 -22.20 -2.56
CA THR A 871 -18.38 -23.51 -1.90
C THR A 871 -16.96 -24.07 -1.80
N ILE A 872 -16.67 -24.86 -0.77
CA ILE A 872 -15.38 -25.57 -0.65
C ILE A 872 -15.10 -26.40 -1.91
N ARG A 873 -16.14 -27.02 -2.48
CA ARG A 873 -16.02 -27.74 -3.75
C ARG A 873 -15.49 -26.83 -4.86
N GLU A 874 -16.07 -25.65 -5.06
CA GLU A 874 -15.62 -24.72 -6.10
C GLU A 874 -14.17 -24.27 -5.94
N ILE A 875 -13.70 -24.06 -4.71
CA ILE A 875 -12.28 -23.75 -4.42
C ILE A 875 -11.38 -24.84 -5.02
N PHE A 876 -11.66 -26.11 -4.72
CA PHE A 876 -10.86 -27.22 -5.23
C PHE A 876 -11.18 -27.61 -6.68
N THR A 877 -12.32 -27.20 -7.24
CA THR A 877 -12.63 -27.45 -8.63
C THR A 877 -12.00 -26.42 -9.57
N GLN A 878 -11.96 -25.13 -9.20
CA GLN A 878 -11.61 -24.04 -10.11
C GLN A 878 -10.40 -23.20 -9.70
N HIS A 879 -9.97 -23.26 -8.43
CA HIS A 879 -8.97 -22.32 -7.92
C HIS A 879 -7.65 -22.99 -7.49
N LEU A 880 -7.66 -24.20 -6.93
CA LEU A 880 -6.46 -24.88 -6.41
C LEU A 880 -6.09 -26.13 -7.20
N ASP A 881 -4.81 -26.30 -7.56
CA ASP A 881 -4.28 -27.40 -8.37
C ASP A 881 -3.96 -28.65 -7.52
N ILE A 882 -5.02 -29.35 -7.11
CA ILE A 882 -4.91 -30.59 -6.31
C ILE A 882 -4.41 -31.80 -7.12
N ALA A 883 -4.50 -31.74 -8.46
CA ALA A 883 -3.97 -32.77 -9.36
C ALA A 883 -2.48 -32.54 -9.70
N GLY A 884 -1.92 -31.41 -9.28
CA GLY A 884 -0.51 -31.09 -9.41
C GLY A 884 0.37 -32.00 -8.58
N ARG A 885 1.66 -32.01 -8.92
CA ARG A 885 2.69 -32.82 -8.28
C ARG A 885 3.15 -32.19 -6.96
N VAL A 886 3.32 -33.03 -5.95
CA VAL A 886 3.80 -32.60 -4.63
C VAL A 886 5.24 -32.04 -4.71
N THR A 887 5.54 -31.03 -3.88
CA THR A 887 6.84 -30.34 -3.87
C THR A 887 7.53 -30.46 -2.50
N LYS A 888 8.87 -30.36 -2.45
CA LYS A 888 9.62 -30.30 -1.18
C LYS A 888 9.11 -29.23 -0.21
N PRO A 889 8.83 -27.98 -0.62
CA PRO A 889 8.25 -26.98 0.26
C PRO A 889 6.92 -27.42 0.88
N PHE A 890 6.03 -28.02 0.09
CA PHE A 890 4.78 -28.58 0.60
C PHE A 890 5.05 -29.70 1.61
N MET A 891 5.88 -30.70 1.26
CA MET A 891 6.22 -31.80 2.17
C MET A 891 6.80 -31.30 3.50
N ARG A 892 7.67 -30.29 3.46
CA ARG A 892 8.27 -29.68 4.65
C ARG A 892 7.22 -28.98 5.50
N ALA A 893 6.31 -28.24 4.89
CA ALA A 893 5.21 -27.58 5.58
C ALA A 893 4.21 -28.57 6.20
N MET A 894 4.15 -29.81 5.71
CA MET A 894 3.29 -30.86 6.25
C MET A 894 3.85 -31.55 7.51
N ILE A 895 5.15 -31.44 7.79
CA ILE A 895 5.82 -32.09 8.93
C ILE A 895 5.16 -31.76 10.28
N PRO A 896 4.84 -30.48 10.60
CA PRO A 896 4.20 -30.13 11.87
C PRO A 896 2.78 -30.71 12.03
N PHE A 897 2.11 -31.02 10.93
CA PHE A 897 0.74 -31.57 10.92
C PHE A 897 0.70 -33.09 11.01
N ALA A 898 1.82 -33.79 10.82
CA ALA A 898 1.92 -35.25 10.92
C ALA A 898 1.89 -35.70 12.38
N GLN A 899 0.74 -36.21 12.83
CA GLN A 899 0.55 -36.67 14.20
C GLN A 899 1.20 -38.03 14.48
N ASP A 900 1.35 -38.89 13.46
CA ASP A 900 2.05 -40.17 13.59
C ASP A 900 3.57 -39.95 13.49
N LEU A 901 4.31 -40.44 14.48
CA LEU A 901 5.75 -40.22 14.59
C LEU A 901 6.52 -40.82 13.40
N LYS A 902 6.12 -42.01 12.91
CA LYS A 902 6.81 -42.66 11.79
C LYS A 902 6.59 -41.91 10.48
N GLN A 903 5.37 -41.42 10.26
CA GLN A 903 5.07 -40.56 9.12
C GLN A 903 5.83 -39.23 9.20
N ARG A 904 5.91 -38.62 10.37
CA ARG A 904 6.68 -37.38 10.59
C ARG A 904 8.18 -37.57 10.31
N GLU A 905 8.78 -38.65 10.82
CA GLU A 905 10.19 -39.00 10.56
C GLU A 905 10.43 -39.28 9.07
N ARG A 906 9.50 -39.98 8.41
CA ARG A 906 9.57 -40.22 6.96
C ARG A 906 9.52 -38.93 6.15
N LEU A 907 8.65 -37.98 6.52
CA LEU A 907 8.59 -36.67 5.87
C LEU A 907 9.88 -35.86 6.07
N GLN A 908 10.43 -35.88 7.29
CA GLN A 908 11.71 -35.24 7.58
C GLN A 908 12.85 -35.84 6.76
N TYR A 909 12.86 -37.17 6.60
CA TYR A 909 13.82 -37.86 5.74
C TYR A 909 13.67 -37.44 4.27
N LEU A 910 12.46 -37.45 3.71
CA LEU A 910 12.21 -37.12 2.29
C LEU A 910 12.66 -35.70 1.91
N VAL A 911 12.61 -34.73 2.83
CA VAL A 911 13.04 -33.36 2.57
C VAL A 911 14.51 -33.08 2.93
N SER A 912 15.25 -34.09 3.40
CA SER A 912 16.66 -34.00 3.78
C SER A 912 17.60 -34.27 2.59
N LYS A 913 18.91 -34.07 2.80
CA LYS A 913 19.94 -34.46 1.83
C LYS A 913 19.96 -35.98 1.63
N ASP A 914 19.74 -36.75 2.69
CA ASP A 914 19.78 -38.22 2.68
C ASP A 914 18.56 -38.85 1.99
N GLY A 915 17.42 -38.15 1.94
CA GLY A 915 16.21 -38.59 1.25
C GLY A 915 16.10 -38.13 -0.20
N LYS A 916 17.16 -37.57 -0.78
CA LYS A 916 17.14 -37.03 -2.16
C LYS A 916 16.70 -38.08 -3.19
N GLU A 917 17.18 -39.31 -3.10
CA GLU A 917 16.84 -40.38 -4.06
C GLU A 917 15.36 -40.77 -3.96
N ASP A 918 14.85 -40.99 -2.75
CA ASP A 918 13.45 -41.31 -2.50
C ASP A 918 12.52 -40.17 -2.93
N TYR A 919 12.88 -38.91 -2.69
CA TYR A 919 12.13 -37.77 -3.22
C TYR A 919 12.13 -37.78 -4.76
N MET A 920 13.25 -38.06 -5.40
CA MET A 920 13.32 -38.16 -6.87
C MET A 920 12.42 -39.28 -7.41
N GLU A 921 12.17 -40.33 -6.62
CA GLU A 921 11.17 -41.34 -6.97
C GLU A 921 9.75 -40.77 -6.98
N TYR A 922 9.34 -39.99 -5.97
CA TYR A 922 8.04 -39.27 -5.98
C TYR A 922 7.93 -38.36 -7.21
N MET A 923 9.05 -37.75 -7.56
CA MET A 923 9.13 -36.86 -8.70
C MET A 923 8.92 -37.62 -10.02
N ASN A 924 9.58 -38.77 -10.18
CA ASN A 924 9.46 -39.60 -11.39
C ASN A 924 8.09 -40.29 -11.49
N GLU A 925 7.49 -40.64 -10.36
CA GLU A 925 6.18 -41.28 -10.29
C GLU A 925 5.00 -40.29 -10.29
N TYR A 926 5.29 -38.99 -10.44
CA TYR A 926 4.30 -37.92 -10.49
C TYR A 926 3.27 -38.04 -9.35
N VAL A 927 3.75 -38.16 -8.11
CA VAL A 927 2.87 -38.24 -6.94
C VAL A 927 2.13 -36.90 -6.78
N THR A 928 0.80 -36.95 -6.80
CA THR A 928 -0.06 -35.76 -6.66
C THR A 928 -0.23 -35.37 -5.20
N TYR A 929 -0.74 -34.15 -4.94
CA TYR A 929 -1.09 -33.75 -3.56
C TYR A 929 -2.09 -34.73 -2.93
N GLY A 930 -3.05 -35.26 -3.71
CA GLY A 930 -4.05 -36.21 -3.23
C GLY A 930 -3.44 -37.54 -2.80
N GLU A 931 -2.67 -38.17 -3.69
CA GLU A 931 -1.95 -39.42 -3.42
C GLU A 931 -0.99 -39.28 -2.23
N PHE A 932 -0.32 -38.13 -2.10
CA PHE A 932 0.52 -37.84 -0.94
C PHE A 932 -0.28 -37.86 0.37
N LEU A 933 -1.47 -37.25 0.42
CA LEU A 933 -2.30 -37.25 1.63
C LEU A 933 -2.94 -38.62 1.92
N GLU A 934 -3.13 -39.47 0.91
CA GLU A 934 -3.51 -40.88 1.08
C GLU A 934 -2.40 -41.69 1.76
N GLU A 935 -1.13 -41.43 1.43
CA GLU A 935 0.03 -42.06 2.06
C GLU A 935 0.27 -41.53 3.49
N PHE A 936 0.32 -40.21 3.65
CA PHE A 936 0.57 -39.53 4.92
C PHE A 936 -0.75 -39.22 5.64
N THR A 937 -1.45 -40.27 6.05
CA THR A 937 -2.81 -40.19 6.63
C THR A 937 -2.93 -39.36 7.91
N SER A 938 -1.84 -39.19 8.67
CA SER A 938 -1.82 -38.40 9.91
C SER A 938 -1.54 -36.91 9.69
N ALA A 939 -1.09 -36.51 8.50
CA ALA A 939 -0.78 -35.12 8.16
C ALA A 939 -2.07 -34.44 7.65
N ARG A 940 -2.83 -33.83 8.57
CA ARG A 940 -4.15 -33.24 8.28
C ARG A 940 -4.23 -31.77 8.73
N PRO A 941 -3.79 -30.83 7.89
CA PRO A 941 -3.90 -29.41 8.18
C PRO A 941 -5.34 -28.93 7.98
N ALA A 942 -5.69 -27.80 8.61
CA ALA A 942 -6.99 -27.16 8.42
C ALA A 942 -7.11 -26.50 7.03
N LEU A 943 -8.32 -26.12 6.63
CA LEU A 943 -8.62 -25.65 5.27
C LEU A 943 -7.80 -24.40 4.90
N GLU A 944 -7.60 -23.48 5.85
CA GLU A 944 -6.77 -22.29 5.70
C GLU A 944 -5.33 -22.57 5.26
N TYR A 945 -4.75 -23.66 5.77
CA TYR A 945 -3.41 -24.11 5.38
C TYR A 945 -3.44 -24.82 4.02
N LEU A 946 -4.49 -25.59 3.71
CA LEU A 946 -4.63 -26.21 2.38
C LEU A 946 -4.74 -25.13 1.29
N VAL A 947 -5.44 -24.02 1.57
CA VAL A 947 -5.53 -22.86 0.67
C VAL A 947 -4.19 -22.14 0.51
N ASP A 948 -3.35 -22.11 1.54
CA ASP A 948 -2.01 -21.52 1.48
C ASP A 948 -0.97 -22.41 0.79
N LEU A 949 -1.02 -23.72 1.05
CA LEU A 949 0.03 -24.66 0.65
C LEU A 949 -0.16 -25.20 -0.78
N ILE A 950 -1.38 -25.20 -1.30
CA ILE A 950 -1.68 -25.77 -2.63
C ILE A 950 -1.61 -24.66 -3.69
N PRO A 951 -0.85 -24.84 -4.78
CA PRO A 951 -0.74 -23.83 -5.83
C PRO A 951 -2.09 -23.52 -6.48
N ALA A 952 -2.28 -22.27 -6.90
CA ALA A 952 -3.43 -21.89 -7.70
C ALA A 952 -3.40 -22.52 -9.11
N ILE A 953 -4.57 -22.85 -9.65
CA ILE A 953 -4.72 -23.29 -11.04
C ILE A 953 -4.27 -22.16 -11.98
N LYS A 954 -3.36 -22.48 -12.89
CA LYS A 954 -2.86 -21.52 -13.90
C LYS A 954 -3.63 -21.66 -15.22
N PRO A 955 -4.03 -20.55 -15.86
CA PRO A 955 -4.58 -20.57 -17.21
C PRO A 955 -3.57 -21.15 -18.22
N ARG A 956 -4.06 -21.87 -19.23
CA ARG A 956 -3.23 -22.41 -20.31
C ARG A 956 -3.51 -21.66 -21.61
N LEU A 957 -2.45 -21.12 -22.21
CA LEU A 957 -2.50 -20.42 -23.48
C LEU A 957 -2.48 -21.42 -24.64
N TYR A 958 -3.37 -21.18 -25.61
CA TYR A 958 -3.44 -21.90 -26.88
C TYR A 958 -3.49 -20.89 -28.02
N SER A 959 -2.71 -21.12 -29.08
CA SER A 959 -2.76 -20.31 -30.30
C SER A 959 -4.12 -20.50 -30.97
N ILE A 960 -4.76 -19.38 -31.33
CA ILE A 960 -6.06 -19.42 -31.97
C ILE A 960 -5.90 -19.92 -33.42
N ALA A 961 -6.68 -20.93 -33.77
CA ALA A 961 -6.66 -21.62 -35.05
C ALA A 961 -7.68 -21.09 -36.07
N SER A 962 -8.32 -19.95 -35.78
CA SER A 962 -9.24 -19.26 -36.68
C SER A 962 -8.84 -17.81 -36.94
N SER A 963 -9.40 -17.23 -38.00
CA SER A 963 -9.35 -15.79 -38.27
C SER A 963 -10.63 -15.11 -37.79
N ASP A 964 -10.49 -14.00 -37.08
CA ASP A 964 -11.62 -13.16 -36.64
C ASP A 964 -12.45 -12.60 -37.80
N LYS A 965 -11.87 -12.56 -39.00
CA LYS A 965 -12.54 -12.13 -40.23
C LYS A 965 -13.38 -13.21 -40.88
N MET A 966 -13.03 -14.49 -40.68
CA MET A 966 -13.76 -15.62 -41.27
C MET A 966 -14.71 -16.28 -40.27
N VAL A 967 -14.34 -16.31 -38.98
CA VAL A 967 -15.10 -16.94 -37.90
C VAL A 967 -15.40 -15.91 -36.80
N PRO A 968 -16.18 -14.85 -37.07
CA PRO A 968 -16.39 -13.75 -36.12
C PRO A 968 -17.21 -14.15 -34.88
N HIS A 969 -17.89 -15.30 -34.92
CA HIS A 969 -18.78 -15.78 -33.86
C HIS A 969 -18.15 -16.82 -32.94
N ALA A 970 -16.93 -17.30 -33.23
CA ALA A 970 -16.30 -18.34 -32.44
C ALA A 970 -14.77 -18.32 -32.51
N ILE A 971 -14.12 -18.82 -31.45
CA ILE A 971 -12.68 -19.09 -31.43
C ILE A 971 -12.47 -20.58 -31.64
N GLN A 972 -11.62 -20.94 -32.61
CA GLN A 972 -11.23 -22.33 -32.86
C GLN A 972 -9.82 -22.60 -32.32
N LEU A 973 -9.59 -23.77 -31.72
CA LEU A 973 -8.28 -24.21 -31.24
C LEU A 973 -7.94 -25.59 -31.79
N THR A 974 -6.64 -25.82 -32.03
CA THR A 974 -6.09 -27.15 -32.35
C THR A 974 -5.15 -27.58 -31.23
N VAL A 975 -5.56 -28.55 -30.42
CA VAL A 975 -4.94 -28.88 -29.14
C VAL A 975 -4.47 -30.33 -29.12
N GLY A 976 -3.19 -30.55 -28.82
CA GLY A 976 -2.65 -31.88 -28.56
C GLY A 976 -2.90 -32.29 -27.10
N ILE A 977 -3.45 -33.48 -26.89
CA ILE A 977 -3.66 -34.05 -25.57
C ILE A 977 -2.33 -34.50 -24.98
N VAL A 978 -2.08 -34.08 -23.74
CA VAL A 978 -0.84 -34.41 -23.02
C VAL A 978 -1.14 -35.52 -22.02
N ASP A 979 -0.63 -36.71 -22.32
CA ASP A 979 -0.58 -37.85 -21.41
C ASP A 979 0.80 -38.52 -21.43
N TRP A 980 1.10 -39.25 -20.36
CA TRP A 980 2.33 -40.02 -20.23
C TRP A 980 2.14 -41.19 -19.25
N VAL A 981 3.12 -42.09 -19.22
CA VAL A 981 3.16 -43.21 -18.29
C VAL A 981 4.41 -43.07 -17.44
N THR A 982 4.26 -43.14 -16.11
CA THR A 982 5.39 -43.10 -15.16
C THR A 982 6.19 -44.39 -15.20
N PRO A 983 7.42 -44.44 -14.64
CA PRO A 983 8.22 -45.66 -14.63
C PRO A 983 7.54 -46.89 -14.00
N LYS A 984 6.71 -46.73 -12.96
CA LYS A 984 5.88 -47.82 -12.40
C LYS A 984 4.59 -48.11 -13.16
N GLY A 985 4.36 -47.49 -14.32
CA GLY A 985 3.22 -47.78 -15.18
C GLY A 985 1.96 -46.96 -14.89
N LYS A 986 2.03 -45.92 -14.04
CA LYS A 986 0.87 -45.05 -13.76
C LYS A 986 0.59 -44.15 -14.97
N LYS A 987 -0.65 -44.16 -15.46
CA LYS A 987 -1.09 -43.23 -16.51
C LYS A 987 -1.34 -41.86 -15.89
N CYS A 988 -0.73 -40.84 -16.46
CA CYS A 988 -0.84 -39.45 -16.04
C CYS A 988 -1.26 -38.58 -17.22
N GLY A 989 -1.88 -37.44 -16.93
CA GLY A 989 -2.33 -36.48 -17.93
C GLY A 989 -2.15 -35.05 -17.46
N GLY A 990 -1.99 -34.11 -18.39
CA GLY A 990 -1.93 -32.69 -18.06
C GLY A 990 -3.33 -32.18 -17.68
N LEU A 991 -3.42 -31.38 -16.61
CA LEU A 991 -4.69 -30.88 -16.06
C LEU A 991 -5.64 -30.33 -17.14
N THR A 992 -5.20 -29.33 -17.91
CA THR A 992 -6.06 -28.68 -18.93
C THR A 992 -6.47 -29.62 -20.05
N THR A 993 -5.54 -30.39 -20.61
CA THR A 993 -5.85 -31.21 -21.79
C THR A 993 -6.67 -32.45 -21.44
N THR A 994 -6.48 -33.01 -20.23
CA THR A 994 -7.32 -34.09 -19.72
C THR A 994 -8.76 -33.60 -19.52
N TRP A 995 -8.91 -32.42 -18.89
CA TRP A 995 -10.24 -31.81 -18.72
C TRP A 995 -10.89 -31.42 -20.05
N LEU A 996 -10.15 -30.81 -20.98
CA LEU A 996 -10.67 -30.45 -22.30
C LEU A 996 -11.03 -31.68 -23.14
N LYS A 997 -10.31 -32.79 -23.01
CA LYS A 997 -10.64 -34.03 -23.73
C LYS A 997 -12.07 -34.50 -23.40
N ASP A 998 -12.46 -34.37 -22.14
CA ASP A 998 -13.74 -34.85 -21.62
C ASP A 998 -14.85 -33.78 -21.60
N ILE A 999 -14.56 -32.55 -22.07
CA ILE A 999 -15.54 -31.46 -22.11
C ILE A 999 -16.59 -31.71 -23.21
N ASN A 1000 -17.86 -31.50 -22.89
CA ASN A 1000 -18.96 -31.72 -23.81
C ASN A 1000 -19.37 -30.45 -24.54
N VAL A 1001 -19.97 -30.62 -25.73
CA VAL A 1001 -20.63 -29.51 -26.42
C VAL A 1001 -21.77 -28.99 -25.54
N GLY A 1002 -21.82 -27.67 -25.36
CA GLY A 1002 -22.75 -26.97 -24.46
C GLY A 1002 -22.18 -26.67 -23.07
N ASP A 1003 -21.04 -27.27 -22.68
CA ASP A 1003 -20.39 -26.94 -21.41
C ASP A 1003 -19.81 -25.52 -21.45
N ARG A 1004 -19.70 -24.90 -20.26
CA ARG A 1004 -19.08 -23.57 -20.10
C ARG A 1004 -17.64 -23.70 -19.61
N CYS A 1005 -16.75 -22.88 -20.19
CA CYS A 1005 -15.39 -22.70 -19.71
C CYS A 1005 -15.08 -21.22 -19.47
N ALA A 1006 -14.17 -20.95 -18.54
CA ALA A 1006 -13.67 -19.61 -18.30
C ALA A 1006 -12.43 -19.36 -19.18
N ALA A 1007 -12.42 -18.24 -19.89
CA ALA A 1007 -11.36 -17.89 -20.80
C ALA A 1007 -11.13 -16.38 -20.94
N TYR A 1008 -9.96 -15.99 -21.41
CA TYR A 1008 -9.65 -14.64 -21.88
C TYR A 1008 -8.74 -14.69 -23.11
N VAL A 1009 -8.66 -13.58 -23.84
CA VAL A 1009 -7.83 -13.48 -25.05
C VAL A 1009 -6.59 -12.64 -24.75
N LYS A 1010 -5.43 -13.06 -25.27
CA LYS A 1010 -4.15 -12.35 -25.15
C LYS A 1010 -3.55 -12.10 -26.53
N SER A 1011 -3.01 -10.90 -26.74
CA SER A 1011 -2.31 -10.55 -27.97
C SER A 1011 -1.01 -11.34 -28.12
N SER A 1012 -0.67 -11.68 -29.37
CA SER A 1012 0.59 -12.33 -29.76
C SER A 1012 1.35 -11.44 -30.75
N PRO A 1013 2.70 -11.47 -30.79
CA PRO A 1013 3.46 -10.92 -31.90
C PRO A 1013 3.36 -11.78 -33.18
N LEU A 1014 2.85 -13.01 -33.10
CA LEU A 1014 2.68 -13.91 -34.25
C LEU A 1014 1.38 -13.56 -34.99
N VAL A 1015 1.36 -12.38 -35.62
CA VAL A 1015 0.23 -11.87 -36.41
C VAL A 1015 0.59 -11.79 -37.90
N PRO A 1016 -0.40 -11.86 -38.82
CA PRO A 1016 -0.13 -11.69 -40.24
C PRO A 1016 0.54 -10.34 -40.54
N PRO A 1017 1.36 -10.23 -41.59
CA PRO A 1017 1.99 -8.96 -41.97
C PRO A 1017 0.93 -7.87 -42.20
N GLU A 1018 1.23 -6.64 -41.76
CA GLU A 1018 0.34 -5.48 -41.97
C GLU A 1018 0.06 -5.22 -43.46
N ASN A 1019 1.07 -5.43 -44.31
CA ASN A 1019 0.93 -5.38 -45.76
C ASN A 1019 0.71 -6.80 -46.33
N PRO A 1020 -0.49 -7.14 -46.85
CA PRO A 1020 -0.80 -8.44 -47.43
C PRO A 1020 0.09 -8.89 -48.61
N ASP A 1021 0.76 -7.94 -49.28
CA ASP A 1021 1.68 -8.19 -50.38
C ASP A 1021 3.12 -8.52 -49.91
N THR A 1022 3.34 -8.57 -48.60
CA THR A 1022 4.62 -9.02 -48.03
C THR A 1022 4.67 -10.55 -48.08
N PRO A 1023 5.68 -11.18 -48.71
CA PRO A 1023 5.79 -12.64 -48.69
C PRO A 1023 6.20 -13.13 -47.30
N TYR A 1024 5.77 -14.34 -46.92
CA TYR A 1024 6.16 -14.88 -45.62
C TYR A 1024 6.21 -16.40 -45.54
N MET A 1025 7.06 -16.88 -44.65
CA MET A 1025 7.28 -18.28 -44.33
C MET A 1025 6.56 -18.62 -43.04
N MET A 1026 5.72 -19.64 -43.07
CA MET A 1026 5.09 -20.23 -41.88
C MET A 1026 5.76 -21.57 -41.60
N VAL A 1027 6.22 -21.80 -40.38
CA VAL A 1027 6.94 -23.03 -40.01
C VAL A 1027 6.24 -23.68 -38.83
N ALA A 1028 5.60 -24.82 -39.07
CA ALA A 1028 4.70 -25.48 -38.13
C ALA A 1028 5.20 -26.89 -37.78
N LEU A 1029 5.27 -27.24 -36.49
CA LEU A 1029 5.51 -28.61 -36.04
C LEU A 1029 4.33 -29.16 -35.24
N GLY A 1030 3.69 -30.22 -35.72
CA GLY A 1030 2.55 -30.87 -35.07
C GLY A 1030 1.39 -29.92 -34.84
N THR A 1031 1.00 -29.70 -33.59
CA THR A 1031 -0.07 -28.76 -33.21
C THR A 1031 0.30 -27.29 -33.41
N GLY A 1032 1.58 -26.99 -33.69
CA GLY A 1032 2.02 -25.65 -34.07
C GLY A 1032 1.44 -25.16 -35.40
N ILE A 1033 0.62 -25.98 -36.07
CA ILE A 1033 -0.19 -25.55 -37.21
C ILE A 1033 -1.30 -24.57 -36.81
N ALA A 1034 -1.75 -24.60 -35.56
CA ALA A 1034 -2.88 -23.81 -35.04
C ALA A 1034 -2.90 -22.36 -35.56
N PRO A 1035 -1.92 -21.48 -35.23
CA PRO A 1035 -2.01 -20.08 -35.66
C PRO A 1035 -2.02 -19.91 -37.18
N PHE A 1036 -1.39 -20.85 -37.91
CA PHE A 1036 -1.32 -20.81 -39.35
C PHE A 1036 -2.61 -21.24 -40.04
N GLN A 1037 -3.47 -22.02 -39.39
CA GLN A 1037 -4.86 -22.23 -39.84
C GLN A 1037 -5.61 -20.89 -39.86
N GLY A 1038 -5.43 -20.08 -38.82
CA GLY A 1038 -5.94 -18.70 -38.79
C GLY A 1038 -5.34 -17.82 -39.90
N PHE A 1039 -4.03 -17.91 -40.17
CA PHE A 1039 -3.40 -17.16 -41.26
C PHE A 1039 -3.94 -17.57 -42.62
N ILE A 1040 -4.13 -18.87 -42.86
CA ILE A 1040 -4.69 -19.40 -44.11
C ILE A 1040 -6.13 -18.89 -44.30
N GLN A 1041 -6.96 -18.90 -43.25
CA GLN A 1041 -8.31 -18.34 -43.29
C GLN A 1041 -8.28 -16.83 -43.61
N TYR A 1042 -7.40 -16.07 -42.96
CA TYR A 1042 -7.23 -14.64 -43.23
C TYR A 1042 -6.86 -14.37 -44.70
N ARG A 1043 -5.89 -15.13 -45.24
CA ARG A 1043 -5.50 -15.03 -46.66
C ARG A 1043 -6.63 -15.36 -47.62
N LYS A 1044 -7.41 -16.40 -47.31
CA LYS A 1044 -8.57 -16.78 -48.14
C LYS A 1044 -9.60 -15.66 -48.18
N MET A 1045 -9.87 -15.00 -47.05
CA MET A 1045 -10.76 -13.85 -46.99
C MET A 1045 -10.23 -12.70 -47.86
N LEU A 1046 -8.94 -12.35 -47.74
CA LEU A 1046 -8.32 -11.31 -48.57
C LEU A 1046 -8.42 -11.64 -50.07
N HIS A 1047 -8.28 -12.92 -50.43
CA HIS A 1047 -8.40 -13.38 -51.81
C HIS A 1047 -9.83 -13.19 -52.33
N ASP A 1048 -10.83 -13.52 -51.51
CA ASP A 1048 -12.25 -13.34 -51.86
C ASP A 1048 -12.66 -11.88 -51.99
N GLU A 1049 -11.99 -10.98 -51.26
CA GLU A 1049 -12.14 -9.52 -51.38
C GLU A 1049 -11.33 -8.93 -52.55
N GLY A 1050 -10.53 -9.74 -53.26
CA GLY A 1050 -9.71 -9.30 -54.38
C GLY A 1050 -8.49 -8.45 -53.96
N ILE A 1051 -8.06 -8.55 -52.71
CA ILE A 1051 -6.87 -7.85 -52.19
C ILE A 1051 -5.61 -8.59 -52.69
N PRO A 1052 -4.65 -7.89 -53.34
CA PRO A 1052 -3.40 -8.49 -53.80
C PRO A 1052 -2.62 -9.13 -52.65
N GLN A 1053 -2.09 -10.33 -52.90
CA GLN A 1053 -1.31 -11.10 -51.94
C GLN A 1053 -0.10 -11.71 -52.61
N ASN A 1054 1.04 -11.65 -51.94
CA ASN A 1054 2.26 -12.30 -52.38
C ASN A 1054 2.36 -13.71 -51.82
N LYS A 1055 3.43 -14.43 -52.16
CA LYS A 1055 3.65 -15.83 -51.81
C LYS A 1055 3.75 -16.04 -50.29
N ALA A 1056 2.96 -16.98 -49.78
CA ALA A 1056 3.06 -17.48 -48.42
C ALA A 1056 3.30 -18.99 -48.44
N THR A 1057 4.39 -19.45 -47.80
CA THR A 1057 4.81 -20.86 -47.84
C THR A 1057 4.77 -21.48 -46.44
N LEU A 1058 3.95 -22.51 -46.26
CA LEU A 1058 3.86 -23.32 -45.05
C LEU A 1058 4.83 -24.50 -45.11
N TYR A 1059 5.79 -24.54 -44.19
CA TYR A 1059 6.63 -25.69 -43.92
C TYR A 1059 6.08 -26.47 -42.73
N TYR A 1060 5.41 -27.60 -43.00
CA TYR A 1060 4.69 -28.35 -41.97
C TYR A 1060 5.32 -29.70 -41.67
N GLY A 1061 5.62 -29.96 -40.39
CA GLY A 1061 6.19 -31.22 -39.91
C GLY A 1061 5.24 -32.02 -39.02
N CYS A 1062 5.03 -33.30 -39.35
CA CYS A 1062 4.28 -34.27 -38.53
C CYS A 1062 4.90 -35.68 -38.66
N ARG A 1063 4.31 -36.70 -38.05
CA ARG A 1063 4.83 -38.08 -38.11
C ARG A 1063 4.48 -38.73 -39.43
N ARG A 1064 3.19 -38.79 -39.78
CA ARG A 1064 2.67 -39.48 -40.97
C ARG A 1064 1.40 -38.80 -41.48
N ARG A 1065 1.23 -38.78 -42.80
CA ARG A 1065 0.08 -38.14 -43.46
C ARG A 1065 -1.26 -38.74 -43.03
N ASP A 1066 -1.33 -40.04 -42.77
CA ASP A 1066 -2.54 -40.77 -42.44
C ASP A 1066 -2.88 -40.80 -40.94
N GLU A 1067 -2.03 -40.21 -40.08
CA GLU A 1067 -2.16 -40.32 -38.62
C GLU A 1067 -2.32 -38.96 -37.92
N ASP A 1068 -1.41 -38.01 -38.17
CA ASP A 1068 -1.28 -36.77 -37.40
C ASP A 1068 -1.11 -35.51 -38.25
N TYR A 1069 -1.65 -35.55 -39.48
CA TYR A 1069 -1.72 -34.41 -40.39
C TYR A 1069 -3.02 -33.62 -40.15
N LEU A 1070 -2.89 -32.42 -39.58
CA LEU A 1070 -4.02 -31.72 -38.93
C LEU A 1070 -4.75 -30.68 -39.81
N LEU A 1071 -4.35 -30.50 -41.08
CA LEU A 1071 -5.04 -29.60 -41.99
C LEU A 1071 -6.38 -30.20 -42.45
N THR A 1072 -7.41 -29.37 -42.47
CA THR A 1072 -8.76 -29.75 -42.87
C THR A 1072 -8.87 -29.92 -44.39
N PRO A 1073 -9.83 -30.71 -44.91
CA PRO A 1073 -10.06 -30.84 -46.35
C PRO A 1073 -10.25 -29.49 -47.06
N THR A 1074 -10.88 -28.53 -46.40
CA THR A 1074 -11.10 -27.18 -46.93
C THR A 1074 -9.79 -26.40 -47.06
N GLU A 1075 -8.89 -26.47 -46.08
CA GLU A 1075 -7.58 -25.83 -46.16
C GLU A 1075 -6.71 -26.45 -47.26
N LEU A 1076 -6.80 -27.78 -47.45
CA LEU A 1076 -6.11 -28.45 -48.56
C LEU A 1076 -6.64 -28.02 -49.93
N GLN A 1077 -7.94 -27.79 -50.05
CA GLN A 1077 -8.51 -27.22 -51.27
C GLN A 1077 -7.97 -25.81 -51.52
N TRP A 1078 -7.84 -24.97 -50.48
CA TRP A 1078 -7.29 -23.62 -50.63
C TRP A 1078 -5.80 -23.61 -51.01
N ARG A 1079 -5.03 -24.61 -50.59
CA ARG A 1079 -3.67 -24.83 -51.13
C ARG A 1079 -3.73 -25.08 -52.64
N ASP A 1080 -4.63 -25.96 -53.08
CA ASP A 1080 -4.78 -26.32 -54.49
C ASP A 1080 -5.31 -25.14 -55.33
N ASP A 1081 -6.09 -24.23 -54.71
CA ASP A 1081 -6.55 -22.97 -55.28
C ASP A 1081 -5.46 -21.87 -55.30
N GLY A 1082 -4.27 -22.14 -54.75
CA GLY A 1082 -3.12 -21.22 -54.76
C GLY A 1082 -3.12 -20.15 -53.67
N ILE A 1083 -3.95 -20.29 -52.63
CA ILE A 1083 -4.00 -19.34 -51.50
C ILE A 1083 -2.69 -19.33 -50.70
N TYR A 1084 -2.07 -20.50 -50.56
CA TYR A 1084 -0.77 -20.70 -49.94
C TYR A 1084 -0.07 -21.92 -50.54
N GLU A 1085 1.26 -21.98 -50.41
CA GLU A 1085 2.04 -23.17 -50.77
C GLU A 1085 2.38 -24.00 -49.53
N GLU A 1086 2.51 -25.31 -49.70
CA GLU A 1086 2.80 -26.24 -48.61
C GLU A 1086 3.99 -27.15 -48.92
N ILE A 1087 4.92 -27.25 -47.97
CA ILE A 1087 6.07 -28.16 -48.00
C ILE A 1087 6.05 -29.02 -46.74
N THR A 1088 5.75 -30.31 -46.90
CA THR A 1088 5.57 -31.25 -45.78
C THR A 1088 6.84 -32.05 -45.44
N ALA A 1089 7.08 -32.27 -44.15
CA ALA A 1089 8.10 -33.16 -43.61
C ALA A 1089 7.49 -34.24 -42.71
N PHE A 1090 7.41 -35.47 -43.22
CA PHE A 1090 6.90 -36.63 -42.47
C PHE A 1090 8.05 -37.41 -41.84
N SER A 1091 8.12 -37.39 -40.51
CA SER A 1091 9.27 -37.96 -39.78
C SER A 1091 9.26 -39.49 -39.67
N ARG A 1092 8.12 -40.15 -39.93
CA ARG A 1092 7.93 -41.61 -39.76
C ARG A 1092 7.32 -42.32 -40.98
N GLU A 1093 7.20 -41.68 -42.14
CA GLU A 1093 6.72 -42.33 -43.37
C GLU A 1093 7.77 -43.20 -44.06
N SER A 1094 9.05 -42.87 -43.90
CA SER A 1094 10.17 -43.61 -44.50
C SER A 1094 11.21 -44.00 -43.44
N ALA A 1095 12.13 -44.90 -43.80
CA ALA A 1095 13.24 -45.29 -42.91
C ALA A 1095 14.15 -44.10 -42.55
N LYS A 1096 14.23 -43.08 -43.41
CA LYS A 1096 14.97 -41.84 -43.15
C LYS A 1096 14.03 -40.80 -42.52
N LYS A 1097 14.38 -40.28 -41.34
CA LYS A 1097 13.61 -39.23 -40.68
C LYS A 1097 13.75 -37.91 -41.44
N VAL A 1098 12.64 -37.37 -41.94
CA VAL A 1098 12.58 -36.07 -42.62
C VAL A 1098 11.97 -35.04 -41.67
N TYR A 1099 12.66 -33.94 -41.45
CA TYR A 1099 12.24 -32.83 -40.60
C TYR A 1099 12.18 -31.55 -41.42
N VAL A 1100 11.55 -30.51 -40.86
CA VAL A 1100 11.34 -29.25 -41.56
C VAL A 1100 12.66 -28.58 -41.96
N HIS A 1101 13.69 -28.60 -41.11
CA HIS A 1101 15.01 -28.06 -41.48
C HIS A 1101 15.63 -28.76 -42.70
N HIS A 1102 15.40 -30.07 -42.89
CA HIS A 1102 15.84 -30.76 -44.11
C HIS A 1102 15.12 -30.23 -45.36
N ARG A 1103 13.84 -29.86 -45.24
CA ARG A 1103 13.07 -29.25 -46.33
C ARG A 1103 13.55 -27.83 -46.62
N ILE A 1104 13.83 -27.03 -45.59
CA ILE A 1104 14.37 -25.68 -45.76
C ILE A 1104 15.68 -25.73 -46.56
N GLN A 1105 16.57 -26.67 -46.26
CA GLN A 1105 17.79 -26.86 -47.04
C GLN A 1105 17.52 -27.39 -48.45
N GLN A 1106 16.55 -28.29 -48.63
CA GLN A 1106 16.17 -28.76 -49.96
C GLN A 1106 15.67 -27.64 -50.87
N TYR A 1107 14.98 -26.64 -50.32
CA TYR A 1107 14.43 -25.48 -51.02
C TYR A 1107 15.23 -24.20 -50.71
N ALA A 1108 16.54 -24.32 -50.52
CA ALA A 1108 17.40 -23.21 -50.07
C ALA A 1108 17.35 -21.99 -50.98
N LYS A 1109 17.24 -22.18 -52.30
CA LYS A 1109 17.18 -21.07 -53.28
C LYS A 1109 15.88 -20.29 -53.15
N GLU A 1110 14.76 -20.98 -53.03
CA GLU A 1110 13.44 -20.37 -52.89
C GLU A 1110 13.30 -19.66 -51.53
N VAL A 1111 13.86 -20.25 -50.47
CA VAL A 1111 13.94 -19.62 -49.14
C VAL A 1111 14.80 -18.35 -49.19
N PHE A 1112 15.95 -18.39 -49.87
CA PHE A 1112 16.81 -17.23 -50.06
C PHE A 1112 16.12 -16.11 -50.85
N GLU A 1113 15.45 -16.43 -51.96
CA GLU A 1113 14.72 -15.43 -52.74
C GLU A 1113 13.57 -14.79 -51.95
N MET A 1114 12.77 -15.60 -51.26
CA MET A 1114 11.64 -15.12 -50.47
C MET A 1114 12.10 -14.25 -49.30
N LEU A 1115 13.07 -14.73 -48.51
CA LEU A 1115 13.44 -14.08 -47.26
C LEU A 1115 14.48 -12.98 -47.49
N TYR A 1116 15.56 -13.24 -48.22
CA TYR A 1116 16.65 -12.29 -48.38
C TYR A 1116 16.34 -11.21 -49.43
N LYS A 1117 15.99 -11.61 -50.67
CA LYS A 1117 15.77 -10.66 -51.78
C LYS A 1117 14.46 -9.89 -51.67
N ASN A 1118 13.38 -10.57 -51.29
CA ASN A 1118 12.04 -9.98 -51.26
C ASN A 1118 11.61 -9.48 -49.87
N GLY A 1119 12.50 -9.59 -48.87
CA GLY A 1119 12.23 -9.10 -47.52
C GLY A 1119 11.07 -9.83 -46.83
N GLY A 1120 10.92 -11.14 -47.04
CA GLY A 1120 9.81 -11.88 -46.42
C GLY A 1120 9.95 -12.06 -44.90
N ASN A 1121 8.80 -12.19 -44.24
CA ASN A 1121 8.72 -12.47 -42.80
C ASN A 1121 8.81 -13.99 -42.53
N VAL A 1122 9.22 -14.36 -41.31
CA VAL A 1122 9.28 -15.75 -40.85
C VAL A 1122 8.51 -15.88 -39.55
N TYR A 1123 7.60 -16.85 -39.53
CA TYR A 1123 6.79 -17.19 -38.37
C TYR A 1123 6.98 -18.67 -38.05
N TYR A 1124 7.27 -18.99 -36.79
CA TYR A 1124 7.44 -20.36 -36.32
C TYR A 1124 6.48 -20.66 -35.18
N CYS A 1125 5.86 -21.83 -35.21
CA CYS A 1125 5.12 -22.36 -34.08
C CYS A 1125 5.37 -23.87 -33.91
N GLY A 1126 5.77 -24.29 -32.71
CA GLY A 1126 6.11 -25.69 -32.44
C GLY A 1126 7.04 -25.89 -31.24
N THR A 1127 7.84 -26.97 -31.26
CA THR A 1127 8.70 -27.33 -30.12
C THR A 1127 9.94 -26.42 -30.01
N ILE A 1128 10.44 -26.20 -28.79
CA ILE A 1128 11.69 -25.44 -28.56
C ILE A 1128 12.88 -26.02 -29.33
N VAL A 1129 12.98 -27.34 -29.42
CA VAL A 1129 14.07 -28.01 -30.17
C VAL A 1129 14.00 -27.67 -31.66
N GLY A 1130 12.80 -27.62 -32.24
CA GLY A 1130 12.62 -27.25 -33.63
C GLY A 1130 12.98 -25.79 -33.94
N ALA A 1131 12.69 -24.87 -33.01
CA ALA A 1131 13.02 -23.45 -33.15
C ALA A 1131 14.53 -23.23 -33.27
N LYS A 1132 15.33 -23.93 -32.44
CA LYS A 1132 16.80 -23.84 -32.49
C LYS A 1132 17.36 -24.27 -33.85
N SER A 1133 16.82 -25.35 -34.42
CA SER A 1133 17.27 -25.82 -35.74
C SER A 1133 16.83 -24.91 -36.89
N LEU A 1134 15.77 -24.11 -36.72
CA LEU A 1134 15.24 -23.25 -37.77
C LEU A 1134 16.22 -22.12 -38.14
N LYS A 1135 16.68 -21.35 -37.15
CA LYS A 1135 17.57 -20.19 -37.36
C LYS A 1135 18.83 -20.61 -38.13
N GLU A 1136 19.51 -21.65 -37.63
CA GLU A 1136 20.71 -22.20 -38.27
C GLU A 1136 20.45 -22.68 -39.70
N SER A 1137 19.28 -23.27 -39.96
CA SER A 1137 18.96 -23.74 -41.30
C SER A 1137 18.79 -22.59 -42.28
N ILE A 1138 18.08 -21.53 -41.88
CA ILE A 1138 17.89 -20.36 -42.76
C ILE A 1138 19.21 -19.61 -42.98
N ILE A 1139 20.02 -19.41 -41.93
CA ILE A 1139 21.36 -18.82 -42.07
C ILE A 1139 22.19 -19.65 -43.06
N GLY A 1140 22.14 -20.99 -42.94
CA GLY A 1140 22.78 -21.88 -43.90
C GLY A 1140 22.34 -21.62 -45.35
N THR A 1141 21.04 -21.41 -45.60
CA THR A 1141 20.56 -21.08 -46.95
C THR A 1141 21.10 -19.74 -47.48
N PHE A 1142 21.34 -18.76 -46.62
CA PHE A 1142 21.89 -17.46 -47.04
C PHE A 1142 23.37 -17.58 -47.39
N VAL A 1143 24.13 -18.31 -46.56
CA VAL A 1143 25.55 -18.58 -46.79
C VAL A 1143 25.78 -19.39 -48.07
N GLU A 1144 24.98 -20.43 -48.32
CA GLU A 1144 25.05 -21.22 -49.55
C GLU A 1144 24.75 -20.40 -50.83
N ASN A 1145 24.05 -19.26 -50.69
CA ASN A 1145 23.74 -18.34 -51.78
C ASN A 1145 24.64 -17.09 -51.79
N GLY A 1146 25.76 -17.10 -51.06
CA GLY A 1146 26.83 -16.12 -51.16
C GLY A 1146 26.72 -14.90 -50.23
N VAL A 1147 25.88 -14.95 -49.19
CA VAL A 1147 25.83 -13.93 -48.13
C VAL A 1147 26.85 -14.30 -47.05
N ASP A 1148 27.53 -13.30 -46.49
CA ASP A 1148 28.44 -13.53 -45.37
C ASP A 1148 27.66 -13.96 -44.11
N ARG A 1149 28.26 -14.83 -43.28
CA ARG A 1149 27.55 -15.37 -42.10
C ARG A 1149 27.26 -14.27 -41.07
N GLU A 1150 28.17 -13.33 -40.84
CA GLU A 1150 27.96 -12.22 -39.90
C GLU A 1150 26.84 -11.29 -40.41
N GLU A 1151 26.81 -11.03 -41.73
CA GLU A 1151 25.74 -10.26 -42.37
C GLU A 1151 24.37 -10.96 -42.21
N ALA A 1152 24.33 -12.28 -42.40
CA ALA A 1152 23.11 -13.07 -42.22
C ALA A 1152 22.63 -13.05 -40.76
N GLU A 1153 23.53 -13.20 -39.78
CA GLU A 1153 23.21 -13.16 -38.35
C GLU A 1153 22.70 -11.78 -37.92
N ALA A 1154 23.36 -10.70 -38.35
CA ALA A 1154 22.93 -9.32 -38.08
C ALA A 1154 21.55 -9.01 -38.68
N LEU A 1155 21.24 -9.53 -39.87
CA LEU A 1155 19.92 -9.38 -40.49
C LEU A 1155 18.83 -10.07 -39.66
N PHE A 1156 19.11 -11.22 -39.05
CA PHE A 1156 18.16 -11.90 -38.15
C PHE A 1156 17.90 -11.10 -36.88
N GLU A 1157 18.94 -10.56 -36.25
CA GLU A 1157 18.79 -9.69 -35.08
C GLU A 1157 17.96 -8.44 -35.41
N GLN A 1158 18.20 -7.83 -36.57
CA GLN A 1158 17.38 -6.72 -37.06
C GLN A 1158 15.92 -7.15 -37.26
N ARG A 1159 15.67 -8.30 -37.88
CA ARG A 1159 14.30 -8.81 -38.13
C ARG A 1159 13.58 -9.23 -36.86
N GLU A 1160 14.28 -9.72 -35.85
CA GLU A 1160 13.73 -9.96 -34.51
C GLU A 1160 13.21 -8.64 -33.90
N LYS A 1161 14.03 -7.57 -33.97
CA LYS A 1161 13.65 -6.22 -33.51
C LYS A 1161 12.48 -5.63 -34.30
N GLU A 1162 12.42 -5.88 -35.61
CA GLU A 1162 11.32 -5.43 -36.49
C GLU A 1162 10.07 -6.31 -36.41
N GLN A 1163 10.04 -7.37 -35.58
CA GLN A 1163 8.95 -8.36 -35.50
C GLN A 1163 8.66 -9.09 -36.84
N ARG A 1164 9.70 -9.29 -37.64
CA ARG A 1164 9.68 -10.00 -38.93
C ARG A 1164 10.25 -11.41 -38.87
N TYR A 1165 10.88 -11.77 -37.76
CA TYR A 1165 11.20 -13.14 -37.38
C TYR A 1165 10.58 -13.41 -36.01
N VAL A 1166 9.49 -14.18 -35.98
CA VAL A 1166 8.68 -14.40 -34.77
C VAL A 1166 8.62 -15.88 -34.44
N LEU A 1167 8.97 -16.22 -33.20
CA LEU A 1167 8.98 -17.58 -32.69
C LEU A 1167 7.95 -17.77 -31.59
N GLU A 1168 7.07 -18.75 -31.75
CA GLU A 1168 6.16 -19.23 -30.72
C GLU A 1168 6.49 -20.69 -30.39
N ALA A 1169 7.41 -20.89 -29.45
CA ALA A 1169 7.89 -22.21 -29.07
C ALA A 1169 7.42 -22.62 -27.67
N TYR A 1170 7.00 -23.87 -27.51
CA TYR A 1170 6.50 -24.44 -26.26
C TYR A 1170 7.01 -25.86 -25.98
#